data_AF-A0A8V0ZXY6-F1
#
_entry.id   AF-A0A8V0ZXY6-F1
#
_cell.length_a   1.000
_cell.length_b   1.000
_cell.length_c   1.000
_cell.angle_alpha   90.00
_cell.angle_beta   90.00
_cell.angle_gamma   90.00
#
_symmetry.space_group_name_H-M   'P 1'
#
loop_
_entity.id
_entity.type
_entity.pdbx_description
1 polymer ?
#
loop_
_entity_poly.entity_id
_entity_poly.type
_entity_poly.pdbx_seq_one_letter_code
_entity_poly.pdbx_strand_id
1 'polypeptide(L)'
;MSAVLDVLWEDRDVRFDISPQQMKMRPGEVLIDCLESIEDTKGNNGDRGRLLVTNLRIIWRSLSLPRVNLSVGYNCIINITTRTANSKLRGQTEALYILTKCNNTRFEFIFTNVVPGSPRLFTSVIAVHRAYETSKMYRDLKLRSALIQNKQLRLLPQEQIYDKINGVWNLSSDQGNLGTFFITNVRIVWHANMNDSFNVSIPYLQIRSIKVRDSKFGLALVIESSQQSGGYVLGFKIDPVEKLQEAVKEINSLHKVYSANPIFGVDYEMEEKPQSLEDLTVEQVQDDVEIEPGEQTDAFVAYFADENKKRLAVGNCLAILRLGVLLDCPRLAFSARDFVSDHFVQICKEEDFLQLAPNELISVISPDSLNVEKEELVFEAVMRWVRSDKENRVKSLGEVFDCIRFRLMPEKYFKEHVEKDDIIKSNSDLQKKVKIIKDAFAGKLPDSSKNKEKSNKGEVNGDVGDEDLLPGYLNDLPRHGMFVKDLILLVNDTAAVAYDPLENECYLAALAEQIPRNHSSIVTKQNQVYIVGGLYVEEENKDQPFQSYFFQLDSIAGEWVALPPLPSARCLFGLGESDDKIYVIAGKDLRNEESLDSVLCYDPVAMKWGEIKKLPIKVYGHATISNNGLIYCLGGKTDDKKCTNRVFVYNPKKGDWRDLAPMKVARSMFGTAIHKGKIFIAGGVTEEGLTSSVEAFDLTTNKWEIVPEFPQERSSISLVTLSGSLYAIGGFAMIQLESKEFAPNEVTDIWKYDDEKKEWVGILKEIRYATGASCLATRLNLFKLSKL
;
A
#
# COMPACT_ATOMS: atom_id res chain seq x y z
N MET A 1 28.50 30.12 -23.76
CA MET A 1 28.36 29.35 -22.51
C MET A 1 27.08 29.77 -21.82
N SER A 2 25.95 29.17 -22.21
CA SER A 2 24.67 29.34 -21.51
C SER A 2 24.62 28.30 -20.39
N ALA A 3 25.22 28.61 -19.25
CA ALA A 3 24.84 27.92 -18.02
C ALA A 3 23.38 28.29 -17.78
N VAL A 4 22.50 27.31 -17.96
CA VAL A 4 21.12 27.36 -17.49
C VAL A 4 21.20 27.86 -16.05
N LEU A 5 20.63 29.03 -15.76
CA LEU A 5 20.37 29.45 -14.38
C LEU A 5 19.59 28.31 -13.76
N ASP A 6 20.25 27.53 -12.90
CA ASP A 6 19.66 26.39 -12.22
C ASP A 6 18.43 26.91 -11.48
N VAL A 7 17.26 26.41 -11.88
CA VAL A 7 15.98 26.93 -11.41
C VAL A 7 15.92 26.69 -9.90
N LEU A 8 15.68 27.75 -9.12
CA LEU A 8 15.54 27.66 -7.67
C LEU A 8 14.37 26.74 -7.31
N TRP A 9 14.71 25.58 -6.74
CA TRP A 9 13.76 24.56 -6.31
C TRP A 9 13.78 24.38 -4.79
N GLU A 10 14.90 24.75 -4.15
CA GLU A 10 15.19 24.50 -2.74
C GLU A 10 14.10 25.03 -1.79
N ASP A 11 13.52 26.20 -2.08
CA ASP A 11 12.42 26.78 -1.29
C ASP A 11 11.02 26.47 -1.86
N ARG A 12 10.92 25.88 -3.06
CA ARG A 12 9.67 25.72 -3.82
C ARG A 12 9.17 24.29 -3.98
N ASP A 13 9.99 23.30 -3.67
CA ASP A 13 9.64 21.89 -3.73
C ASP A 13 9.80 21.19 -2.37
N VAL A 14 9.16 20.03 -2.27
CA VAL A 14 9.42 19.01 -1.25
C VAL A 14 10.05 17.81 -1.94
N ARG A 15 11.23 17.36 -1.49
CA ARG A 15 11.94 16.21 -2.07
C ARG A 15 12.39 15.21 -1.02
N PHE A 16 12.44 13.95 -1.43
CA PHE A 16 12.83 12.80 -0.63
C PHE A 16 14.09 12.18 -1.23
N ASP A 17 14.94 11.59 -0.39
CA ASP A 17 16.15 10.88 -0.77
C ASP A 17 17.05 11.67 -1.73
N ILE A 18 17.18 12.97 -1.49
CA ILE A 18 17.97 13.86 -2.35
C ILE A 18 19.44 13.46 -2.35
N SER A 19 20.09 13.66 -3.50
CA SER A 19 21.49 13.32 -3.67
C SER A 19 22.42 14.16 -2.77
N PRO A 20 23.64 13.69 -2.46
CA PRO A 20 24.64 14.50 -1.74
C PRO A 20 24.98 15.83 -2.40
N GLN A 21 24.82 15.94 -3.73
CA GLN A 21 25.01 17.18 -4.45
C GLN A 21 23.86 18.17 -4.20
N GLN A 22 22.62 17.69 -4.21
CA GLN A 22 21.43 18.48 -3.90
C GLN A 22 21.34 18.89 -2.42
N MET A 23 21.97 18.15 -1.51
CA MET A 23 22.05 18.53 -0.09
C MET A 23 23.01 19.71 0.17
N LYS A 24 23.94 20.00 -0.75
CA LYS A 24 24.85 21.14 -0.57
C LYS A 24 24.06 22.44 -0.64
N MET A 25 24.46 23.39 0.19
CA MET A 25 23.90 24.73 0.16
C MET A 25 24.21 25.39 -1.18
N ARG A 26 23.17 25.92 -1.82
CA ARG A 26 23.31 26.71 -3.05
C ARG A 26 23.94 28.09 -2.75
N PRO A 27 24.46 28.81 -3.75
CA PRO A 27 24.82 30.22 -3.57
C PRO A 27 23.64 31.04 -3.00
N GLY A 28 23.92 31.83 -1.98
CA GLY A 28 22.95 32.60 -1.19
C GLY A 28 22.23 31.81 -0.09
N GLU A 29 22.29 30.47 -0.09
CA GLU A 29 21.74 29.65 0.99
C GLU A 29 22.74 29.52 2.13
N VAL A 30 22.27 29.71 3.35
CA VAL A 30 23.10 29.64 4.57
C VAL A 30 22.45 28.74 5.60
N LEU A 31 23.28 27.98 6.32
CA LEU A 31 22.87 27.18 7.47
C LEU A 31 22.66 28.13 8.66
N ILE A 32 21.47 28.11 9.24
CA ILE A 32 21.09 28.93 10.39
C ILE A 32 21.22 28.12 11.68
N ASP A 33 20.71 26.89 11.68
CA ASP A 33 20.72 26.02 12.86
C ASP A 33 20.88 24.54 12.47
N CYS A 34 21.37 23.74 13.41
CA CYS A 34 21.61 22.32 13.26
C CYS A 34 21.18 21.59 14.52
N LEU A 35 20.05 20.89 14.43
CA LEU A 35 19.46 20.15 15.52
C LEU A 35 19.88 18.68 15.41
N GLU A 36 20.62 18.20 16.41
CA GLU A 36 21.08 16.82 16.49
C GLU A 36 20.02 15.92 17.15
N SER A 37 20.09 14.62 16.85
CA SER A 37 19.24 13.60 17.49
C SER A 37 17.73 13.84 17.30
N ILE A 38 17.37 14.28 16.09
CA ILE A 38 15.98 14.45 15.67
C ILE A 38 15.52 13.19 14.96
N GLU A 39 14.50 12.56 15.50
CA GLU A 39 13.82 11.42 14.88
C GLU A 39 12.73 11.93 13.93
N ASP A 40 12.57 11.26 12.79
CA ASP A 40 11.43 11.43 11.92
C ASP A 40 10.34 10.41 12.29
N THR A 41 9.39 10.86 13.10
CA THR A 41 8.35 10.01 13.70
C THR A 41 7.30 9.58 12.69
N LYS A 42 7.15 10.31 11.57
CA LYS A 42 6.12 10.01 10.58
C LYS A 42 6.55 8.89 9.66
N GLY A 43 7.66 9.08 8.93
CA GLY A 43 8.06 8.14 7.87
C GLY A 43 9.14 7.14 8.26
N ASN A 44 9.98 7.47 9.24
CA ASN A 44 11.11 6.61 9.66
C ASN A 44 11.14 6.48 11.19
N ASN A 45 10.00 6.16 11.80
CA ASN A 45 9.85 6.06 13.25
C ASN A 45 10.85 5.05 13.84
N GLY A 46 11.65 5.48 14.81
CA GLY A 46 12.78 4.71 15.35
C GLY A 46 14.15 5.07 14.76
N ASP A 47 14.24 5.85 13.69
CA ASP A 47 15.52 6.25 13.08
C ASP A 47 15.98 7.64 13.54
N ARG A 48 17.21 7.72 14.04
CA ARG A 48 17.80 8.97 14.51
C ARG A 48 18.43 9.73 13.36
N GLY A 49 18.09 10.99 13.24
CA GLY A 49 18.62 11.89 12.22
C GLY A 49 19.16 13.20 12.77
N ARG A 50 19.53 14.07 11.83
CA ARG A 50 19.92 15.46 12.04
C ARG A 50 19.02 16.35 11.20
N LEU A 51 18.51 17.43 11.80
CA LEU A 51 17.69 18.43 11.14
C LEU A 51 18.51 19.71 10.93
N LEU A 52 18.75 20.06 9.67
CA LEU A 52 19.43 21.27 9.24
C LEU A 52 18.39 22.32 8.88
N VAL A 53 18.49 23.49 9.49
CA VAL A 53 17.62 24.63 9.24
C VAL A 53 18.41 25.64 8.42
N THR A 54 18.08 25.78 7.14
CA THR A 54 18.69 26.80 6.27
C THR A 54 17.77 28.02 6.17
N ASN A 55 18.23 29.06 5.50
CA ASN A 55 17.40 30.23 5.19
C ASN A 55 16.33 29.98 4.10
N LEU A 56 16.34 28.81 3.43
CA LEU A 56 15.40 28.49 2.34
C LEU A 56 14.56 27.23 2.58
N ARG A 57 15.11 26.27 3.33
CA ARG A 57 14.51 24.96 3.51
C ARG A 57 14.95 24.29 4.79
N ILE A 58 14.27 23.21 5.13
CA ILE A 58 14.67 22.28 6.18
C ILE A 58 15.17 21.01 5.52
N ILE A 59 16.29 20.47 6.00
CA ILE A 59 16.84 19.20 5.53
C ILE A 59 16.93 18.24 6.72
N TRP A 60 16.21 17.12 6.67
CA TRP A 60 16.42 16.04 7.62
C TRP A 60 17.25 14.94 6.97
N ARG A 61 18.20 14.37 7.70
CA ARG A 61 19.01 13.24 7.22
C ARG A 61 19.18 12.21 8.31
N SER A 62 18.96 10.94 7.96
CA SER A 62 19.25 9.81 8.83
C SER A 62 20.76 9.70 9.13
N LEU A 63 21.08 9.44 10.41
CA LEU A 63 22.43 9.15 10.86
C LEU A 63 22.82 7.69 10.61
N SER A 64 21.84 6.78 10.56
CA SER A 64 22.08 5.36 10.31
C SER A 64 22.23 5.07 8.81
N LEU A 65 21.38 5.67 7.98
CA LEU A 65 21.33 5.49 6.53
C LEU A 65 21.28 6.85 5.81
N PRO A 66 22.44 7.48 5.54
CA PRO A 66 22.53 8.79 4.88
C PRO A 66 21.75 8.98 3.57
N ARG A 67 21.45 7.87 2.87
CA ARG A 67 20.63 7.88 1.65
C ARG A 67 19.18 8.29 1.95
N VAL A 68 18.68 8.00 3.15
CA VAL A 68 17.36 8.40 3.63
C VAL A 68 17.45 9.82 4.17
N ASN A 69 16.82 10.74 3.44
CA ASN A 69 16.80 12.16 3.80
C ASN A 69 15.60 12.88 3.19
N LEU A 70 15.30 14.07 3.69
CA LEU A 70 14.14 14.88 3.32
C LEU A 70 14.60 16.32 3.11
N SER A 71 13.99 17.02 2.17
CA SER A 71 14.20 18.43 1.90
C SER A 71 12.87 19.13 1.73
N VAL A 72 12.52 20.03 2.65
CA VAL A 72 11.24 20.73 2.70
C VAL A 72 11.46 22.23 2.50
N GLY A 73 11.12 22.75 1.32
CA GLY A 73 11.21 24.17 1.03
C GLY A 73 10.17 25.02 1.78
N TYR A 74 10.57 26.18 2.28
CA TYR A 74 9.68 27.01 3.11
C TYR A 74 8.44 27.51 2.38
N ASN A 75 8.49 27.77 1.07
CA ASN A 75 7.31 28.21 0.31
C ASN A 75 6.26 27.10 0.14
N CYS A 76 6.62 25.85 0.45
CA CYS A 76 5.69 24.72 0.45
C CYS A 76 4.94 24.59 1.77
N ILE A 77 5.41 25.20 2.86
CA ILE A 77 4.83 25.03 4.19
C ILE A 77 3.52 25.80 4.27
N ILE A 78 2.44 25.09 4.61
CA ILE A 78 1.13 25.69 4.91
C ILE A 78 1.05 26.00 6.41
N ASN A 79 1.47 25.06 7.24
CA ASN A 79 1.36 25.16 8.68
C ASN A 79 2.58 24.53 9.36
N ILE A 80 3.04 25.18 10.43
CA ILE A 80 4.12 24.70 11.28
C ILE A 80 3.70 24.88 12.74
N THR A 81 3.59 23.78 13.47
CA THR A 81 3.13 23.79 14.86
C THR A 81 3.91 22.78 15.68
N THR A 82 4.07 23.05 16.96
CA THR A 82 4.66 22.10 17.90
C THR A 82 3.54 21.45 18.71
N ARG A 83 3.55 20.11 18.81
CA ARG A 83 2.57 19.32 19.57
C ARG A 83 3.25 18.10 20.18
N THR A 84 2.61 17.42 21.11
CA THR A 84 3.10 16.13 21.63
C THR A 84 2.92 15.04 20.57
N ALA A 85 3.89 14.13 20.45
CA ALA A 85 3.81 12.93 19.63
C ALA A 85 4.42 11.73 20.37
N ASN A 86 4.05 10.51 19.98
CA ASN A 86 4.61 9.29 20.54
C ASN A 86 5.82 8.81 19.70
N SER A 87 7.02 9.04 20.22
CA SER A 87 8.28 8.58 19.65
C SER A 87 8.54 7.11 20.00
N LYS A 88 8.99 6.29 19.04
CA LYS A 88 9.44 4.93 19.35
C LYS A 88 10.68 4.91 20.24
N LEU A 89 11.53 5.93 20.13
CA LEU A 89 12.79 6.04 20.87
C LEU A 89 12.62 6.64 22.28
N ARG A 90 11.55 7.39 22.53
CA ARG A 90 11.39 8.19 23.76
C ARG A 90 10.01 8.11 24.43
N GLY A 91 8.98 7.60 23.75
CA GLY A 91 7.59 7.69 24.18
C GLY A 91 7.00 9.08 23.88
N GLN A 92 6.08 9.56 24.72
CA GLN A 92 5.46 10.87 24.54
C GLN A 92 6.49 12.01 24.67
N THR A 93 6.64 12.81 23.61
CA THR A 93 7.57 13.93 23.59
C THR A 93 7.11 15.05 22.65
N GLU A 94 7.68 16.24 22.81
CA GLU A 94 7.41 17.39 21.96
C GLU A 94 7.93 17.14 20.53
N ALA A 95 7.09 17.41 19.54
CA ALA A 95 7.35 17.16 18.14
C ALA A 95 6.94 18.35 17.26
N LEU A 96 7.74 18.60 16.23
CA LEU A 96 7.45 19.58 15.20
C LEU A 96 6.60 18.96 14.10
N TYR A 97 5.39 19.48 13.93
CA TYR A 97 4.48 19.13 12.85
C TYR A 97 4.61 20.16 11.73
N ILE A 98 4.97 19.70 10.53
CA ILE A 98 5.07 20.52 9.33
C ILE A 98 4.08 20.00 8.29
N LEU A 99 3.06 20.79 7.99
CA LEU A 99 2.13 20.53 6.91
C LEU A 99 2.56 21.33 5.69
N THR A 100 2.68 20.67 4.55
CA THR A 100 3.10 21.26 3.28
C THR A 100 2.09 21.01 2.18
N LYS A 101 2.13 21.83 1.13
CA LYS A 101 1.48 21.58 -0.15
C LYS A 101 2.44 21.86 -1.29
N CYS A 102 2.72 20.82 -2.09
CA CYS A 102 3.57 20.88 -3.26
C CYS A 102 2.87 20.15 -4.41
N ASN A 103 2.79 20.75 -5.60
CA ASN A 103 2.17 20.15 -6.80
C ASN A 103 0.76 19.54 -6.55
N ASN A 104 -0.11 20.28 -5.85
CA ASN A 104 -1.45 19.84 -5.42
C ASN A 104 -1.50 18.63 -4.46
N THR A 105 -0.36 18.22 -3.93
CA THR A 105 -0.26 17.15 -2.94
C THR A 105 0.06 17.73 -1.56
N ARG A 106 -0.58 17.23 -0.51
CA ARG A 106 -0.32 17.64 0.87
C ARG A 106 0.54 16.60 1.57
N PHE A 107 1.64 17.04 2.17
CA PHE A 107 2.49 16.19 3.00
C PHE A 107 2.53 16.69 4.44
N GLU A 108 2.62 15.77 5.39
CA GLU A 108 2.81 16.02 6.81
C GLU A 108 4.12 15.37 7.27
N PHE A 109 4.94 16.13 7.99
CA PHE A 109 6.18 15.68 8.59
C PHE A 109 6.11 15.86 10.10
N ILE A 110 6.59 14.87 10.84
CA ILE A 110 6.64 14.89 12.31
C ILE A 110 8.08 14.64 12.74
N PHE A 111 8.68 15.61 13.42
CA PHE A 111 10.05 15.51 13.93
C PHE A 111 10.06 15.54 15.46
N THR A 112 10.52 14.47 16.10
CA THR A 112 10.64 14.34 17.56
C THR A 112 12.07 14.56 18.03
N ASN A 113 12.22 15.21 19.18
CA ASN A 113 13.52 15.30 19.85
C ASN A 113 13.75 14.10 20.75
N VAL A 114 14.83 13.36 20.52
CA VAL A 114 15.18 12.21 21.35
C VAL A 114 15.90 12.64 22.65
N VAL A 115 16.41 13.87 22.74
CA VAL A 115 17.16 14.35 23.92
C VAL A 115 16.23 15.05 24.93
N PRO A 116 16.19 14.61 26.20
CA PRO A 116 15.37 15.26 27.23
C PRO A 116 15.92 16.62 27.66
N GLY A 117 15.01 17.57 27.95
CA GLY A 117 15.35 18.86 28.57
C GLY A 117 15.87 19.96 27.65
N SER A 118 15.62 19.91 26.34
CA SER A 118 15.94 21.00 25.41
C SER A 118 14.70 21.84 25.09
N PRO A 119 14.46 22.97 25.79
CA PRO A 119 13.19 23.71 25.80
C PRO A 119 12.93 24.61 24.58
N ARG A 120 13.88 24.69 23.63
CA ARG A 120 13.81 25.63 22.50
C ARG A 120 14.04 25.00 21.14
N LEU A 121 13.98 23.67 21.05
CA LEU A 121 14.59 22.95 19.93
C LEU A 121 14.02 23.34 18.56
N PHE A 122 12.73 23.67 18.45
CA PHE A 122 12.10 24.01 17.17
C PHE A 122 11.77 25.50 17.00
N THR A 123 12.16 26.36 17.96
CA THR A 123 11.85 27.80 17.88
C THR A 123 12.61 28.46 16.73
N SER A 124 13.84 28.03 16.46
CA SER A 124 14.64 28.48 15.32
C SER A 124 13.93 28.16 14.01
N VAL A 125 13.39 26.94 13.85
CA VAL A 125 12.65 26.53 12.64
C VAL A 125 11.45 27.45 12.39
N ILE A 126 10.64 27.70 13.42
CA ILE A 126 9.44 28.55 13.32
C ILE A 126 9.81 30.01 13.04
N ALA A 127 10.86 30.51 13.70
CA ALA A 127 11.30 31.88 13.54
C ALA A 127 11.91 32.14 12.15
N VAL A 128 12.73 31.21 11.65
CA VAL A 128 13.28 31.27 10.28
C VAL A 128 12.17 31.17 9.24
N HIS A 129 11.20 30.27 9.41
CA HIS A 129 10.05 30.20 8.51
C HIS A 129 9.24 31.52 8.50
N ARG A 130 9.06 32.16 9.67
CA ARG A 130 8.42 33.48 9.75
C ARG A 130 9.23 34.56 9.04
N ALA A 131 10.55 34.59 9.24
CA ALA A 131 11.46 35.51 8.54
C ALA A 131 11.46 35.28 7.02
N TYR A 132 11.33 34.02 6.59
CA TYR A 132 11.08 33.67 5.21
C TYR A 132 9.77 34.33 4.75
N GLU A 133 8.62 34.03 5.35
CA GLU A 133 7.32 34.56 4.91
C GLU A 133 7.25 36.09 4.83
N THR A 134 7.83 36.81 5.80
CA THR A 134 7.81 38.28 5.83
C THR A 134 8.73 38.95 4.80
N SER A 135 9.70 38.21 4.25
CA SER A 135 10.70 38.71 3.30
C SER A 135 10.38 38.38 1.82
N LYS A 136 9.17 37.90 1.50
CA LYS A 136 8.80 37.50 0.12
C LYS A 136 9.05 38.56 -0.96
N MET A 137 9.09 39.84 -0.60
CA MET A 137 9.38 40.96 -1.52
C MET A 137 10.77 40.91 -2.17
N TYR A 138 11.72 40.14 -1.60
CA TYR A 138 13.05 39.91 -2.20
C TYR A 138 13.05 38.90 -3.34
N ARG A 139 12.01 38.08 -3.46
CA ARG A 139 12.04 36.88 -4.33
C ARG A 139 10.76 36.64 -5.13
N ASP A 140 9.64 37.24 -4.75
CA ASP A 140 8.39 37.15 -5.50
C ASP A 140 8.08 38.42 -6.28
N LEU A 141 7.70 38.25 -7.54
CA LEU A 141 7.16 39.33 -8.36
C LEU A 141 5.83 39.81 -7.78
N LYS A 142 5.66 41.12 -7.59
CA LYS A 142 4.41 41.72 -7.09
C LYS A 142 3.88 42.78 -8.04
N LEU A 143 2.57 42.74 -8.26
CA LEU A 143 1.81 43.73 -8.99
C LEU A 143 0.91 44.48 -8.01
N ARG A 144 0.83 45.81 -8.15
CA ARG A 144 -0.09 46.68 -7.39
C ARG A 144 0.04 46.53 -5.87
N SER A 145 1.28 46.49 -5.37
CA SER A 145 1.57 46.37 -3.94
C SER A 145 1.74 47.74 -3.27
N ALA A 146 1.70 47.78 -1.94
CA ALA A 146 1.93 49.01 -1.17
C ALA A 146 3.44 49.34 -1.10
N LEU A 147 4.02 49.78 -2.22
CA LEU A 147 5.46 50.03 -2.38
C LEU A 147 5.86 51.47 -2.09
N ILE A 148 4.94 52.42 -2.28
CA ILE A 148 5.23 53.85 -2.29
C ILE A 148 4.60 54.51 -1.05
N GLN A 149 5.40 55.28 -0.32
CA GLN A 149 4.95 56.11 0.80
C GLN A 149 5.50 57.52 0.60
N ASN A 150 4.63 58.54 0.60
CA ASN A 150 5.01 59.94 0.39
C ASN A 150 5.85 60.16 -0.90
N LYS A 151 5.46 59.51 -2.02
CA LYS A 151 6.17 59.54 -3.31
C LYS A 151 7.62 59.02 -3.26
N GLN A 152 7.99 58.27 -2.23
CA GLN A 152 9.26 57.57 -2.11
C GLN A 152 9.04 56.05 -2.04
N LEU A 153 10.02 55.29 -2.52
CA LEU A 153 10.03 53.83 -2.45
C LEU A 153 10.29 53.40 -1.01
N ARG A 154 9.43 52.51 -0.48
CA ARG A 154 9.66 51.84 0.80
C ARG A 154 10.73 50.75 0.62
N LEU A 155 11.92 51.01 1.14
CA LEU A 155 13.07 50.11 1.05
C LEU A 155 12.89 48.90 1.97
N LEU A 156 13.34 47.74 1.48
CA LEU A 156 13.55 46.54 2.29
C LEU A 156 14.84 46.69 3.13
N PRO A 157 15.03 45.90 4.22
CA PRO A 157 16.17 46.05 5.13
C PRO A 157 17.56 46.10 4.47
N GLN A 158 17.80 45.32 3.41
CA GLN A 158 19.07 45.20 2.69
C GLN A 158 19.01 45.85 1.29
N GLU A 159 17.96 46.64 1.02
CA GLU A 159 17.72 47.27 -0.27
C GLU A 159 18.31 48.69 -0.33
N GLN A 160 19.11 48.94 -1.36
CA GLN A 160 19.69 50.25 -1.67
C GLN A 160 19.31 50.69 -3.07
N ILE A 161 18.90 51.94 -3.22
CA ILE A 161 18.59 52.55 -4.53
C ILE A 161 19.91 52.92 -5.22
N TYR A 162 20.09 52.42 -6.44
CA TYR A 162 21.22 52.74 -7.31
C TYR A 162 20.85 53.89 -8.26
N ASP A 163 19.67 53.82 -8.87
CA ASP A 163 19.19 54.87 -9.78
C ASP A 163 17.67 55.10 -9.65
N LYS A 164 17.27 56.33 -9.97
CA LYS A 164 15.88 56.80 -10.02
C LYS A 164 15.64 57.57 -11.32
N ILE A 165 14.87 56.96 -12.21
CA ILE A 165 14.54 57.50 -13.52
C ILE A 165 13.09 57.98 -13.52
N ASN A 166 12.88 59.28 -13.68
CA ASN A 166 11.54 59.85 -13.84
C ASN A 166 11.12 59.83 -15.31
N GLY A 167 9.81 59.77 -15.56
CA GLY A 167 9.26 59.88 -16.92
C GLY A 167 9.31 58.57 -17.71
N VAL A 168 9.35 57.42 -17.02
CA VAL A 168 9.40 56.09 -17.64
C VAL A 168 8.00 55.61 -17.95
N TRP A 169 7.74 55.30 -19.21
CA TRP A 169 6.46 54.82 -19.69
C TRP A 169 6.35 53.31 -19.56
N ASN A 170 5.28 52.81 -18.97
CA ASN A 170 4.93 51.39 -19.01
C ASN A 170 4.07 51.09 -20.25
N LEU A 171 4.54 50.15 -21.07
CA LEU A 171 3.95 49.76 -22.36
C LEU A 171 2.98 48.57 -22.26
N SER A 172 2.65 48.13 -21.05
CA SER A 172 1.74 46.99 -20.80
C SER A 172 0.25 47.36 -20.92
N SER A 173 -0.06 48.62 -21.20
CA SER A 173 -1.43 49.14 -21.36
C SER A 173 -1.53 50.02 -22.61
N ASP A 174 -2.66 49.96 -23.31
CA ASP A 174 -2.87 50.60 -24.63
C ASP A 174 -2.66 52.12 -24.67
N GLN A 175 -2.87 52.81 -23.53
CA GLN A 175 -2.70 54.26 -23.44
C GLN A 175 -1.30 54.69 -22.96
N GLY A 176 -0.46 53.75 -22.52
CA GLY A 176 0.82 54.03 -21.85
C GLY A 176 0.65 54.75 -20.52
N ASN A 177 1.36 54.34 -19.47
CA ASN A 177 1.32 55.05 -18.19
C ASN A 177 2.67 55.67 -17.89
N LEU A 178 2.70 56.98 -17.61
CA LEU A 178 3.90 57.69 -17.19
C LEU A 178 4.19 57.45 -15.71
N GLY A 179 5.41 57.07 -15.39
CA GLY A 179 5.80 56.71 -14.04
C GLY A 179 7.25 57.03 -13.69
N THR A 180 7.63 56.54 -12.53
CA THR A 180 8.99 56.60 -11.99
C THR A 180 9.53 55.18 -11.84
N PHE A 181 10.80 55.00 -12.21
CA PHE A 181 11.50 53.73 -12.23
C PHE A 181 12.64 53.77 -11.22
N PHE A 182 12.71 52.79 -10.34
CA PHE A 182 13.74 52.62 -9.33
C PHE A 182 14.54 51.36 -9.63
N ILE A 183 15.85 51.50 -9.69
CA ILE A 183 16.79 50.40 -9.83
C ILE A 183 17.45 50.21 -8.47
N THR A 184 17.30 49.04 -7.87
CA THR A 184 17.92 48.70 -6.58
C THR A 184 18.87 47.51 -6.74
N ASN A 185 19.58 47.14 -5.67
CA ASN A 185 20.43 45.94 -5.63
C ASN A 185 19.66 44.61 -5.56
N VAL A 186 18.35 44.62 -5.26
CA VAL A 186 17.56 43.38 -5.10
C VAL A 186 16.41 43.24 -6.09
N ARG A 187 15.85 44.36 -6.56
CA ARG A 187 14.69 44.36 -7.46
C ARG A 187 14.61 45.64 -8.27
N ILE A 188 13.72 45.62 -9.25
CA ILE A 188 13.38 46.77 -10.07
C ILE A 188 11.94 47.14 -9.75
N VAL A 189 11.68 48.42 -9.51
CA VAL A 189 10.33 48.91 -9.18
C VAL A 189 9.92 50.01 -10.14
N TRP A 190 8.73 49.89 -10.70
CA TRP A 190 8.10 50.97 -11.45
C TRP A 190 6.74 51.30 -10.83
N HIS A 191 6.40 52.58 -10.69
CA HIS A 191 5.06 53.02 -10.33
C HIS A 191 4.58 54.18 -11.19
N ALA A 192 3.28 54.26 -11.46
CA ALA A 192 2.68 55.38 -12.18
C ALA A 192 2.64 56.64 -11.30
N ASN A 193 2.79 57.80 -11.92
CA ASN A 193 2.81 59.09 -11.21
C ASN A 193 1.41 59.52 -10.74
N MET A 194 0.40 59.27 -11.57
CA MET A 194 -1.00 59.63 -11.30
C MET A 194 -1.68 58.68 -10.31
N ASN A 195 -1.24 57.41 -10.27
CA ASN A 195 -1.79 56.41 -9.40
C ASN A 195 -0.68 55.51 -8.87
N ASP A 196 -0.22 55.79 -7.65
CA ASP A 196 0.89 55.06 -7.03
C ASP A 196 0.55 53.58 -6.76
N SER A 197 -0.74 53.21 -6.72
CA SER A 197 -1.18 51.81 -6.61
C SER A 197 -0.96 51.02 -7.90
N PHE A 198 -0.77 51.69 -9.04
CA PHE A 198 -0.39 51.03 -10.28
C PHE A 198 1.13 50.94 -10.35
N ASN A 199 1.66 49.85 -9.82
CA ASN A 199 3.09 49.60 -9.72
C ASN A 199 3.43 48.12 -9.97
N VAL A 200 4.71 47.88 -10.25
CA VAL A 200 5.29 46.57 -10.50
C VAL A 200 6.63 46.48 -9.78
N SER A 201 6.84 45.41 -9.03
CA SER A 201 8.12 45.09 -8.38
C SER A 201 8.64 43.75 -8.89
N ILE A 202 9.82 43.77 -9.50
CA ILE A 202 10.42 42.63 -10.20
C ILE A 202 11.76 42.32 -9.54
N PRO A 203 11.84 41.32 -8.65
CA PRO A 203 13.11 40.88 -8.08
C PRO A 203 14.05 40.31 -9.14
N TYR A 204 15.36 40.53 -9.01
CA TYR A 204 16.34 39.99 -9.95
C TYR A 204 16.27 38.47 -10.08
N LEU A 205 15.92 37.78 -8.98
CA LEU A 205 15.69 36.34 -8.96
C LEU A 205 14.63 35.87 -9.97
N GLN A 206 13.63 36.71 -10.26
CA GLN A 206 12.55 36.38 -11.18
C GLN A 206 12.82 36.84 -12.61
N ILE A 207 13.91 37.57 -12.87
CA ILE A 207 14.25 38.07 -14.21
C ILE A 207 14.99 36.98 -14.97
N ARG A 208 14.40 36.55 -16.09
CA ARG A 208 14.98 35.58 -17.01
C ARG A 208 15.85 36.26 -18.07
N SER A 209 15.36 37.36 -18.64
CA SER A 209 16.14 38.11 -19.63
C SER A 209 15.77 39.59 -19.66
N ILE A 210 16.77 40.42 -19.96
CA ILE A 210 16.64 41.86 -20.13
C ILE A 210 17.12 42.19 -21.53
N LYS A 211 16.25 42.81 -22.35
CA LYS A 211 16.53 43.11 -23.76
C LYS A 211 16.05 44.50 -24.10
N VAL A 212 16.62 45.10 -25.15
CA VAL A 212 16.05 46.27 -25.81
C VAL A 212 15.35 45.79 -27.07
N ARG A 213 14.09 46.20 -27.29
CA ARG A 213 13.31 45.86 -28.50
C ARG A 213 12.61 47.09 -29.04
N ASP A 214 12.36 47.08 -30.34
CA ASP A 214 11.47 48.06 -30.97
C ASP A 214 10.03 47.89 -30.50
N SER A 215 9.36 49.01 -30.23
CA SER A 215 7.94 49.10 -29.92
C SER A 215 7.26 50.12 -30.83
N LYS A 216 5.92 50.15 -30.81
CA LYS A 216 5.13 51.19 -31.52
C LYS A 216 5.49 52.62 -31.11
N PHE A 217 6.14 52.80 -29.96
CA PHE A 217 6.50 54.10 -29.40
C PHE A 217 8.01 54.37 -29.42
N GLY A 218 8.81 53.54 -30.09
CA GLY A 218 10.28 53.61 -30.14
C GLY A 218 10.97 52.46 -29.40
N LEU A 219 12.28 52.55 -29.21
CA LEU A 219 13.05 51.55 -28.46
C LEU A 219 12.60 51.47 -27.00
N ALA A 220 12.44 50.25 -26.48
CA ALA A 220 11.98 50.00 -25.13
C ALA A 220 12.80 48.90 -24.44
N LEU A 221 12.97 49.04 -23.13
CA LEU A 221 13.45 48.01 -22.21
C LEU A 221 12.38 46.94 -22.07
N VAL A 222 12.72 45.68 -22.32
CA VAL A 222 11.84 44.53 -22.15
C VAL A 222 12.44 43.59 -21.12
N ILE A 223 11.69 43.34 -20.06
CA ILE A 223 12.04 42.41 -18.98
C ILE A 223 11.12 41.20 -19.09
N GLU A 224 11.71 40.03 -19.31
CA GLU A 224 11.01 38.74 -19.32
C GLU A 224 11.20 38.05 -17.97
N SER A 225 10.10 37.68 -17.30
CA SER A 225 10.15 36.96 -16.03
C SER A 225 10.28 35.44 -16.20
N SER A 226 10.66 34.75 -15.13
CA SER A 226 10.69 33.28 -15.06
C SER A 226 9.30 32.68 -15.31
N GLN A 227 9.26 31.43 -15.80
CA GLN A 227 7.99 30.70 -15.94
C GLN A 227 7.30 30.48 -14.58
N GLN A 228 8.09 30.27 -13.52
CA GLN A 228 7.59 30.11 -12.15
C GLN A 228 6.85 31.35 -11.62
N SER A 229 7.22 32.55 -12.09
CA SER A 229 6.55 33.81 -11.74
C SER A 229 5.39 34.16 -12.67
N GLY A 230 5.05 33.32 -13.66
CA GLY A 230 3.96 33.56 -14.61
C GLY A 230 4.41 34.01 -16.01
N GLY A 231 5.72 34.09 -16.29
CA GLY A 231 6.24 34.35 -17.64
C GLY A 231 5.87 35.72 -18.21
N TYR A 232 5.84 36.75 -17.37
CA TYR A 232 5.46 38.11 -17.78
C TYR A 232 6.49 38.73 -18.74
N VAL A 233 5.99 39.52 -19.69
CA VAL A 233 6.81 40.35 -20.59
C VAL A 233 6.47 41.82 -20.33
N LEU A 234 7.39 42.53 -19.70
CA LEU A 234 7.15 43.90 -19.21
C LEU A 234 7.99 44.89 -20.02
N GLY A 235 7.31 45.85 -20.67
CA GLY A 235 7.93 46.85 -21.54
C GLY A 235 7.98 48.24 -20.92
N PHE A 236 9.14 48.89 -20.94
CA PHE A 236 9.36 50.24 -20.42
C PHE A 236 10.07 51.12 -21.44
N LYS A 237 9.49 52.27 -21.77
CA LYS A 237 10.14 53.28 -22.62
C LYS A 237 10.76 54.38 -21.75
N ILE A 238 12.01 54.73 -22.06
CA ILE A 238 12.81 55.75 -21.35
C ILE A 238 13.36 56.71 -22.40
N ASP A 239 13.13 58.01 -22.21
CA ASP A 239 13.64 59.07 -23.09
C ASP A 239 14.67 59.95 -22.33
N PRO A 240 15.78 60.38 -22.98
CA PRO A 240 16.21 60.00 -24.33
C PRO A 240 16.90 58.62 -24.35
N VAL A 241 17.17 58.08 -25.55
CA VAL A 241 17.65 56.70 -25.76
C VAL A 241 19.00 56.42 -25.07
N GLU A 242 19.83 57.43 -24.85
CA GLU A 242 21.09 57.29 -24.12
C GLU A 242 20.84 56.82 -22.68
N LYS A 243 19.83 57.38 -21.99
CA LYS A 243 19.44 56.96 -20.65
C LYS A 243 18.87 55.54 -20.61
N LEU A 244 18.15 55.14 -21.67
CA LEU A 244 17.68 53.77 -21.82
C LEU A 244 18.86 52.78 -21.85
N GLN A 245 19.91 53.10 -22.63
CA GLN A 245 21.09 52.24 -22.73
C GLN A 245 21.89 52.19 -21.43
N GLU A 246 22.04 53.30 -20.72
CA GLU A 246 22.66 53.36 -19.40
C GLU A 246 21.91 52.50 -18.38
N ALA A 247 20.58 52.67 -18.28
CA ALA A 247 19.74 51.87 -17.39
C ALA A 247 19.83 50.37 -17.70
N VAL A 248 19.78 49.96 -18.98
CA VAL A 248 19.91 48.56 -19.38
C VAL A 248 21.28 47.99 -18.95
N LYS A 249 22.36 48.76 -19.12
CA LYS A 249 23.70 48.32 -18.74
C LYS A 249 23.84 48.16 -17.23
N GLU A 250 23.27 49.09 -16.46
CA GLU A 250 23.26 49.03 -15.00
C GLU A 250 22.46 47.84 -14.48
N ILE A 251 21.22 47.68 -14.97
CA ILE A 251 20.34 46.57 -14.58
C ILE A 251 21.00 45.22 -14.90
N ASN A 252 21.60 45.05 -16.08
CA ASN A 252 22.32 43.82 -16.43
C ASN A 252 23.52 43.56 -15.51
N SER A 253 24.24 44.60 -15.12
CA SER A 253 25.38 44.48 -14.21
C SER A 253 24.92 44.04 -12.81
N LEU A 254 23.87 44.67 -12.28
CA LEU A 254 23.27 44.31 -10.99
C LEU A 254 22.66 42.90 -11.02
N HIS A 255 21.93 42.54 -12.08
CA HIS A 255 21.37 41.19 -12.25
C HIS A 255 22.47 40.11 -12.26
N LYS A 256 23.59 40.38 -12.92
CA LYS A 256 24.75 39.47 -12.94
C LYS A 256 25.39 39.32 -11.56
N VAL A 257 25.57 40.42 -10.83
CA VAL A 257 26.14 40.41 -9.47
C VAL A 257 25.20 39.68 -8.51
N TYR A 258 23.91 39.99 -8.55
CA TYR A 258 22.88 39.33 -7.74
C TYR A 258 22.82 37.81 -8.04
N SER A 259 22.89 37.41 -9.31
CA SER A 259 22.82 35.99 -9.69
C SER A 259 24.03 35.18 -9.20
N ALA A 260 25.18 35.80 -8.95
CA ALA A 260 26.36 35.13 -8.44
C ALA A 260 26.22 34.76 -6.95
N ASN A 261 25.59 35.61 -6.15
CA ASN A 261 25.30 35.33 -4.74
C ASN A 261 23.97 35.99 -4.34
N PRO A 262 22.83 35.31 -4.56
CA PRO A 262 21.50 35.89 -4.38
C PRO A 262 21.21 36.31 -2.94
N ILE A 263 20.59 37.47 -2.79
CA ILE A 263 20.07 37.96 -1.50
C ILE A 263 18.60 37.53 -1.39
N PHE A 264 18.30 36.60 -0.49
CA PHE A 264 16.94 36.09 -0.27
C PHE A 264 16.12 36.88 0.77
N GLY A 265 16.78 37.74 1.55
CA GLY A 265 16.16 38.65 2.53
C GLY A 265 15.70 37.99 3.83
N VAL A 266 16.12 36.76 4.08
CA VAL A 266 15.76 36.00 5.29
C VAL A 266 16.81 36.28 6.36
N ASP A 267 16.51 37.25 7.22
CA ASP A 267 17.40 37.65 8.31
C ASP A 267 16.96 36.99 9.62
N TYR A 268 17.88 36.25 10.22
CA TYR A 268 17.73 35.67 11.55
C TYR A 268 19.11 35.66 12.24
N GLU A 269 19.24 36.46 13.31
CA GLU A 269 20.38 36.37 14.22
C GLU A 269 19.94 35.60 15.47
N MET A 270 20.75 34.61 15.85
CA MET A 270 20.47 33.80 17.04
C MET A 270 20.76 34.66 18.28
N GLU A 271 19.72 35.07 19.02
CA GLU A 271 19.91 35.76 20.31
C GLU A 271 20.79 34.89 21.24
N GLU A 272 21.80 35.50 21.87
CA GLU A 272 22.63 34.84 22.89
C GLU A 272 21.74 34.17 23.96
N LYS A 273 22.15 32.96 24.38
CA LYS A 273 21.45 32.09 25.35
C LYS A 273 20.73 32.88 26.47
N PRO A 274 19.38 32.84 26.53
CA PRO A 274 18.65 33.39 27.68
C PRO A 274 18.42 32.34 28.77
N GLN A 275 18.16 32.86 29.97
CA GLN A 275 18.21 32.25 31.30
C GLN A 275 17.41 30.94 31.51
N SER A 276 17.79 30.22 32.57
CA SER A 276 17.25 28.94 33.02
C SER A 276 15.74 28.94 33.21
N LEU A 277 15.13 27.80 32.86
CA LEU A 277 13.70 27.44 32.90
C LEU A 277 12.97 27.57 34.24
N GLU A 278 13.61 28.05 35.30
CA GLU A 278 12.99 28.07 36.63
C GLU A 278 11.95 29.20 36.81
N ASP A 279 11.87 30.17 35.88
CA ASP A 279 11.03 31.37 36.03
C ASP A 279 9.82 31.50 35.07
N LEU A 280 9.49 30.49 34.27
CA LEU A 280 8.29 30.52 33.41
C LEU A 280 7.49 29.23 33.51
N THR A 281 6.87 29.03 34.67
CA THR A 281 5.80 28.04 34.85
C THR A 281 4.47 28.65 34.39
N VAL A 282 3.89 28.08 33.34
CA VAL A 282 2.44 28.12 33.11
C VAL A 282 2.02 26.70 32.75
N GLU A 283 1.12 26.15 33.55
CA GLU A 283 0.46 24.87 33.29
C GLU A 283 -0.31 24.95 31.96
N GLN A 284 -0.15 23.96 31.09
CA GLN A 284 -1.02 23.78 29.92
C GLN A 284 -1.75 22.44 29.96
N VAL A 285 -3.02 22.57 29.59
CA VAL A 285 -4.09 21.59 29.49
C VAL A 285 -3.77 20.53 28.42
N GLN A 286 -4.06 19.27 28.73
CA GLN A 286 -4.03 18.13 27.80
C GLN A 286 -5.06 18.33 26.68
N ASP A 287 -4.58 18.34 25.44
CA ASP A 287 -5.38 17.94 24.27
C ASP A 287 -4.80 16.61 23.79
N ASP A 288 -5.60 15.55 23.92
CA ASP A 288 -5.26 14.21 23.48
C ASP A 288 -5.44 14.08 21.97
N VAL A 289 -4.40 13.67 21.27
CA VAL A 289 -4.49 13.08 19.93
C VAL A 289 -3.77 11.74 19.98
N GLU A 290 -4.55 10.66 19.89
CA GLU A 290 -4.03 9.31 19.70
C GLU A 290 -3.40 9.19 18.31
N ILE A 291 -2.17 8.70 18.27
CA ILE A 291 -1.54 8.20 17.05
C ILE A 291 -1.40 6.70 17.24
N GLU A 292 -2.14 5.93 16.44
CA GLU A 292 -2.03 4.47 16.37
C GLU A 292 -0.58 4.05 16.10
N PRO A 293 -0.05 3.03 16.78
CA PRO A 293 1.28 2.50 16.49
C PRO A 293 1.19 1.61 15.23
N GLY A 294 1.32 2.23 14.07
CA GLY A 294 1.33 1.53 12.78
C GLY A 294 2.70 0.92 12.46
N GLU A 295 2.64 -0.38 12.16
CA GLU A 295 3.44 -1.26 11.28
C GLU A 295 4.52 -0.61 10.39
N GLN A 296 5.47 -1.43 9.93
CA GLN A 296 6.53 -1.06 8.98
C GLN A 296 5.93 -0.55 7.64
N THR A 297 5.52 0.71 7.60
CA THR A 297 4.99 1.36 6.41
C THR A 297 6.10 1.85 5.50
N ASP A 298 5.87 1.77 4.19
CA ASP A 298 6.65 2.47 3.18
C ASP A 298 6.77 3.95 3.53
N ALA A 299 7.98 4.38 3.94
CA ALA A 299 8.24 5.69 4.52
C ALA A 299 7.61 6.85 3.74
N PHE A 300 7.51 6.78 2.41
CA PHE A 300 6.89 7.81 1.59
C PHE A 300 5.37 7.95 1.81
N VAL A 301 4.63 6.83 1.84
CA VAL A 301 3.17 6.83 1.99
C VAL A 301 2.77 7.38 3.36
N ALA A 302 3.65 7.18 4.35
CA ALA A 302 3.44 7.70 5.70
C ALA A 302 3.36 9.23 5.76
N TYR A 303 3.97 9.98 4.84
CA TYR A 303 3.94 11.45 4.87
C TYR A 303 2.70 12.08 4.23
N PHE A 304 1.72 11.33 3.71
CA PHE A 304 0.50 11.97 3.22
C PHE A 304 -0.33 12.56 4.39
N ALA A 305 -0.76 13.81 4.24
CA ALA A 305 -1.50 14.52 5.29
C ALA A 305 -3.00 14.16 5.37
N ASP A 306 -3.54 13.46 4.38
CA ASP A 306 -4.93 13.02 4.40
C ASP A 306 -5.01 11.70 5.18
N GLU A 307 -5.35 11.78 6.47
CA GLU A 307 -5.45 10.65 7.42
C GLU A 307 -6.45 9.55 6.98
N ASN A 308 -7.31 9.85 6.01
CA ASN A 308 -8.19 8.90 5.36
C ASN A 308 -7.80 8.69 3.89
N LYS A 309 -7.31 7.48 3.57
CA LYS A 309 -7.35 6.84 2.24
C LYS A 309 -6.32 7.26 1.17
N LYS A 310 -5.02 7.07 1.40
CA LYS A 310 -4.10 6.64 0.31
C LYS A 310 -3.06 5.61 0.76
N ARG A 311 -3.49 4.57 1.51
CA ARG A 311 -2.76 3.30 1.50
C ARG A 311 -2.79 2.74 0.07
N LEU A 312 -1.73 2.04 -0.34
CA LEU A 312 -1.72 1.32 -1.62
C LEU A 312 -2.93 0.37 -1.65
N ALA A 313 -3.74 0.50 -2.68
CA ALA A 313 -4.94 -0.29 -2.89
C ALA A 313 -5.07 -0.57 -4.38
N VAL A 314 -5.82 -1.63 -4.73
CA VAL A 314 -6.04 -2.05 -6.12
C VAL A 314 -6.47 -0.87 -7.01
N GLY A 315 -7.36 0.00 -6.53
CA GLY A 315 -7.88 1.14 -7.30
C GLY A 315 -7.00 2.39 -7.35
N ASN A 316 -5.88 2.47 -6.64
CA ASN A 316 -5.00 3.65 -6.67
C ASN A 316 -3.52 3.33 -6.99
N CYS A 317 -3.12 2.05 -6.94
CA CYS A 317 -1.73 1.62 -7.05
C CYS A 317 -1.07 2.03 -8.38
N LEU A 318 -1.77 1.93 -9.52
CA LEU A 318 -1.24 2.34 -10.82
C LEU A 318 -1.02 3.86 -10.91
N ALA A 319 -1.92 4.65 -10.32
CA ALA A 319 -1.76 6.10 -10.25
C ALA A 319 -0.60 6.49 -9.31
N ILE A 320 -0.44 5.79 -8.19
CA ILE A 320 0.68 5.99 -7.26
C ILE A 320 2.00 5.59 -7.91
N LEU A 321 2.04 4.50 -8.68
CA LEU A 321 3.22 4.10 -9.45
C LEU A 321 3.65 5.21 -10.43
N ARG A 322 2.70 5.76 -11.20
CA ARG A 322 2.95 6.89 -12.10
C ARG A 322 3.44 8.13 -11.36
N LEU A 323 2.84 8.43 -10.21
CA LEU A 323 3.24 9.55 -9.38
C LEU A 323 4.67 9.37 -8.84
N GLY A 324 5.04 8.16 -8.43
CA GLY A 324 6.39 7.84 -7.96
C GLY A 324 7.44 8.09 -9.03
N VAL A 325 7.16 7.70 -10.27
CA VAL A 325 8.04 7.98 -11.42
C VAL A 325 8.07 9.49 -11.74
N LEU A 326 6.93 10.17 -11.70
CA LEU A 326 6.84 11.61 -12.00
C LEU A 326 7.60 12.48 -10.99
N LEU A 327 7.57 12.09 -9.70
CA LEU A 327 8.23 12.82 -8.61
C LEU A 327 9.70 12.42 -8.42
N ASP A 328 10.25 11.57 -9.30
CA ASP A 328 11.59 10.96 -9.14
C ASP A 328 11.77 10.37 -7.73
N CYS A 329 10.76 9.62 -7.29
CA CYS A 329 10.74 8.92 -6.01
C CYS A 329 10.80 7.40 -6.26
N PRO A 330 12.01 6.81 -6.38
CA PRO A 330 12.17 5.39 -6.66
C PRO A 330 11.46 4.51 -5.63
N ARG A 331 11.53 4.85 -4.34
CA ARG A 331 10.87 4.06 -3.28
C ARG A 331 9.37 3.92 -3.52
N LEU A 332 8.67 5.03 -3.78
CA LEU A 332 7.23 4.99 -4.06
C LEU A 332 6.89 4.16 -5.30
N ALA A 333 7.69 4.33 -6.36
CA ALA A 333 7.50 3.56 -7.59
C ALA A 333 7.77 2.07 -7.37
N PHE A 334 8.78 1.70 -6.59
CA PHE A 334 9.06 0.31 -6.23
C PHE A 334 7.95 -0.28 -5.37
N SER A 335 7.55 0.37 -4.28
CA SER A 335 6.47 -0.10 -3.41
C SER A 335 5.14 -0.28 -4.17
N ALA A 336 4.79 0.68 -5.03
CA ALA A 336 3.60 0.57 -5.86
C ALA A 336 3.71 -0.56 -6.90
N ARG A 337 4.90 -0.79 -7.48
CA ARG A 337 5.14 -1.89 -8.42
C ARG A 337 5.09 -3.25 -7.73
N ASP A 338 5.65 -3.38 -6.54
CA ASP A 338 5.63 -4.62 -5.76
C ASP A 338 4.19 -4.95 -5.36
N PHE A 339 3.43 -3.95 -4.88
CA PHE A 339 2.00 -4.10 -4.63
C PHE A 339 1.23 -4.55 -5.88
N VAL A 340 1.53 -3.94 -7.05
CA VAL A 340 0.92 -4.34 -8.32
C VAL A 340 1.28 -5.77 -8.70
N SER A 341 2.53 -6.18 -8.46
CA SER A 341 3.02 -7.53 -8.75
C SER A 341 2.32 -8.56 -7.88
N ASP A 342 2.16 -8.25 -6.60
CA ASP A 342 1.51 -9.10 -5.61
C ASP A 342 -0.01 -9.25 -5.86
N HIS A 343 -0.68 -8.20 -6.34
CA HIS A 343 -2.12 -8.15 -6.58
C HIS A 343 -2.52 -8.22 -8.05
N PHE A 344 -1.62 -8.69 -8.92
CA PHE A 344 -1.78 -8.61 -10.38
C PHE A 344 -3.12 -9.18 -10.89
N VAL A 345 -3.56 -10.31 -10.34
CA VAL A 345 -4.80 -11.01 -10.75
C VAL A 345 -6.05 -10.16 -10.53
N GLN A 346 -6.05 -9.26 -9.55
CA GLN A 346 -7.13 -8.32 -9.29
C GLN A 346 -6.96 -7.08 -10.19
N ILE A 347 -5.76 -6.52 -10.24
CA ILE A 347 -5.46 -5.28 -10.96
C ILE A 347 -5.65 -5.42 -12.47
N CYS A 348 -5.30 -6.57 -13.06
CA CYS A 348 -5.47 -6.79 -14.50
C CYS A 348 -6.94 -6.83 -14.94
N LYS A 349 -7.89 -6.93 -14.00
CA LYS A 349 -9.33 -6.88 -14.25
C LYS A 349 -9.88 -5.45 -14.27
N GLU A 350 -9.18 -4.50 -13.66
CA GLU A 350 -9.61 -3.10 -13.55
C GLU A 350 -9.52 -2.35 -14.88
N GLU A 351 -10.34 -1.31 -15.03
CA GLU A 351 -10.35 -0.45 -16.22
C GLU A 351 -9.09 0.42 -16.31
N ASP A 352 -8.52 0.83 -15.17
CA ASP A 352 -7.28 1.62 -15.12
C ASP A 352 -6.07 0.86 -15.70
N PHE A 353 -6.08 -0.47 -15.63
CA PHE A 353 -5.07 -1.31 -16.29
C PHE A 353 -5.10 -1.14 -17.81
N LEU A 354 -6.28 -0.96 -18.39
CA LEU A 354 -6.42 -0.71 -19.83
C LEU A 354 -5.91 0.66 -20.24
N GLN A 355 -5.64 1.58 -19.30
CA GLN A 355 -5.08 2.90 -19.57
C GLN A 355 -3.54 2.92 -19.53
N LEU A 356 -2.88 1.80 -19.26
CA LEU A 356 -1.41 1.72 -19.23
C LEU A 356 -0.81 1.98 -20.61
N ALA A 357 0.25 2.77 -20.65
CA ALA A 357 1.10 2.91 -21.84
C ALA A 357 1.92 1.63 -22.05
N PRO A 358 2.43 1.34 -23.28
CA PRO A 358 3.14 0.10 -23.56
C PRO A 358 4.34 -0.16 -22.63
N ASN A 359 5.14 0.87 -22.36
CA ASN A 359 6.28 0.81 -21.44
C ASN A 359 5.87 0.56 -19.98
N GLU A 360 4.76 1.16 -19.54
CA GLU A 360 4.21 0.91 -18.21
C GLU A 360 3.73 -0.53 -18.07
N LEU A 361 3.00 -1.05 -19.06
CA LEU A 361 2.53 -2.42 -19.08
C LEU A 361 3.70 -3.42 -19.02
N ILE A 362 4.74 -3.21 -19.83
CA ILE A 362 5.96 -4.03 -19.80
C ILE A 362 6.57 -4.04 -18.40
N SER A 363 6.65 -2.87 -17.74
CA SER A 363 7.19 -2.78 -16.37
C SER A 363 6.37 -3.51 -15.32
N VAL A 364 5.08 -3.74 -15.58
CA VAL A 364 4.16 -4.47 -14.71
C VAL A 364 4.23 -5.98 -14.94
N ILE A 365 4.29 -6.45 -16.19
CA ILE A 365 4.17 -7.90 -16.51
C ILE A 365 5.51 -8.62 -16.65
N SER A 366 6.61 -7.90 -16.87
CA SER A 366 7.94 -8.48 -17.07
C SER A 366 8.58 -9.12 -15.82
N PRO A 367 8.42 -8.58 -14.59
CA PRO A 367 9.13 -9.08 -13.41
C PRO A 367 8.88 -10.56 -13.08
N ASP A 368 9.90 -11.25 -12.56
CA ASP A 368 9.77 -12.60 -11.98
C ASP A 368 8.87 -12.62 -10.74
N SER A 369 8.81 -11.49 -10.03
CA SER A 369 8.03 -11.29 -8.81
C SER A 369 6.52 -11.27 -9.01
N LEU A 370 6.04 -11.28 -10.26
CA LEU A 370 4.62 -11.24 -10.57
C LEU A 370 3.89 -12.44 -9.94
N ASN A 371 2.94 -12.15 -9.06
CA ASN A 371 2.16 -13.15 -8.34
C ASN A 371 1.00 -13.65 -9.21
N VAL A 372 1.32 -14.56 -10.12
CA VAL A 372 0.37 -15.22 -11.00
C VAL A 372 0.64 -16.72 -11.07
N GLU A 373 -0.40 -17.53 -10.85
CA GLU A 373 -0.29 -19.00 -10.85
C GLU A 373 -0.06 -19.59 -12.25
N LYS A 374 -0.47 -18.85 -13.29
CA LYS A 374 -0.60 -19.33 -14.68
C LYS A 374 -0.31 -18.23 -15.70
N GLU A 375 0.48 -18.54 -16.71
CA GLU A 375 0.83 -17.59 -17.78
C GLU A 375 -0.34 -17.19 -18.66
N GLU A 376 -1.35 -18.06 -18.75
CA GLU A 376 -2.61 -17.82 -19.43
C GLU A 376 -3.25 -16.48 -19.00
N LEU A 377 -3.18 -16.15 -17.70
CA LEU A 377 -3.75 -14.91 -17.17
C LEU A 377 -3.00 -13.66 -17.66
N VAL A 378 -1.68 -13.74 -17.82
CA VAL A 378 -0.89 -12.62 -18.35
C VAL A 378 -1.18 -12.45 -19.84
N PHE A 379 -1.25 -13.56 -20.59
CA PHE A 379 -1.65 -13.52 -22.00
C PHE A 379 -3.04 -12.91 -22.17
N GLU A 380 -4.03 -13.35 -21.39
CA GLU A 380 -5.39 -12.80 -21.42
C GLU A 380 -5.44 -11.31 -21.08
N ALA A 381 -4.69 -10.87 -20.06
CA ALA A 381 -4.58 -9.46 -19.68
C ALA A 381 -3.97 -8.60 -20.81
N VAL A 382 -2.88 -9.06 -21.43
CA VAL A 382 -2.23 -8.38 -22.57
C VAL A 382 -3.19 -8.29 -23.75
N MET A 383 -3.89 -9.37 -24.08
CA MET A 383 -4.82 -9.37 -25.21
C MET A 383 -6.07 -8.52 -24.94
N ARG A 384 -6.53 -8.42 -23.68
CA ARG A 384 -7.57 -7.44 -23.29
C ARG A 384 -7.07 -6.01 -23.49
N TRP A 385 -5.85 -5.72 -23.04
CA TRP A 385 -5.22 -4.41 -23.22
C TRP A 385 -5.08 -4.03 -24.70
N VAL A 386 -4.60 -4.94 -25.57
CA VAL A 386 -4.49 -4.65 -27.02
C VAL A 386 -5.84 -4.42 -27.66
N ARG A 387 -6.86 -5.22 -27.33
CA ARG A 387 -8.20 -5.10 -27.95
C ARG A 387 -8.91 -3.81 -27.58
N SER A 388 -8.58 -3.17 -26.47
CA SER A 388 -9.18 -1.88 -26.07
C SER A 388 -8.73 -0.68 -26.94
N ASP A 389 -7.56 -0.75 -27.59
CA ASP A 389 -7.11 0.23 -28.60
C ASP A 389 -6.27 -0.49 -29.67
N LYS A 390 -6.99 -1.22 -30.53
CA LYS A 390 -6.37 -2.09 -31.53
C LYS A 390 -5.48 -1.33 -32.52
N GLU A 391 -5.85 -0.11 -32.91
CA GLU A 391 -5.13 0.63 -33.96
C GLU A 391 -3.73 1.07 -33.52
N ASN A 392 -3.59 1.51 -32.26
CA ASN A 392 -2.30 1.95 -31.74
C ASN A 392 -1.51 0.82 -31.09
N ARG A 393 -2.16 -0.10 -30.37
CA ARG A 393 -1.47 -1.09 -29.52
C ARG A 393 -0.94 -2.29 -30.28
N VAL A 394 -1.50 -2.63 -31.43
CA VAL A 394 -0.95 -3.69 -32.30
C VAL A 394 0.49 -3.36 -32.73
N LYS A 395 0.85 -2.07 -32.83
CA LYS A 395 2.23 -1.64 -33.17
C LYS A 395 3.23 -1.98 -32.06
N SER A 396 2.81 -1.88 -30.80
CA SER A 396 3.66 -2.17 -29.63
C SER A 396 3.51 -3.61 -29.11
N LEU A 397 2.51 -4.36 -29.58
CA LEU A 397 2.27 -5.75 -29.16
C LEU A 397 3.52 -6.62 -29.38
N GLY A 398 4.33 -6.35 -30.42
CA GLY A 398 5.57 -7.09 -30.65
C GLY A 398 6.51 -7.12 -29.44
N GLU A 399 6.67 -5.99 -28.75
CA GLU A 399 7.53 -5.85 -27.56
C GLU A 399 6.86 -6.43 -26.30
N VAL A 400 5.57 -6.15 -26.11
CA VAL A 400 4.80 -6.67 -24.96
C VAL A 400 4.70 -8.21 -24.99
N PHE A 401 4.63 -8.79 -26.19
CA PHE A 401 4.59 -10.24 -26.40
C PHE A 401 5.85 -10.95 -25.89
N ASP A 402 6.99 -10.24 -25.84
CA ASP A 402 8.26 -10.80 -25.35
C ASP A 402 8.29 -10.94 -23.83
N CYS A 403 7.33 -10.34 -23.11
CA CYS A 403 7.22 -10.46 -21.65
C CYS A 403 6.37 -11.66 -21.21
N ILE A 404 5.71 -12.37 -22.13
CA ILE A 404 4.84 -13.52 -21.84
C ILE A 404 5.65 -14.81 -21.96
N ARG A 405 5.72 -15.61 -20.89
CA ARG A 405 6.56 -16.84 -20.87
C ARG A 405 5.80 -18.04 -21.42
N PHE A 406 5.62 -18.09 -22.74
CA PHE A 406 4.78 -19.13 -23.37
C PHE A 406 5.21 -20.56 -23.07
N ARG A 407 6.48 -20.80 -22.75
CA ARG A 407 6.98 -22.12 -22.36
C ARG A 407 6.39 -22.67 -21.07
N LEU A 408 5.92 -21.80 -20.18
CA LEU A 408 5.23 -22.17 -18.94
C LEU A 408 3.71 -22.37 -19.15
N MET A 409 3.22 -22.17 -20.36
CA MET A 409 1.82 -22.36 -20.72
C MET A 409 1.56 -23.80 -21.18
N PRO A 410 0.43 -24.42 -20.82
CA PRO A 410 0.05 -25.73 -21.36
C PRO A 410 -0.06 -25.71 -22.89
N GLU A 411 0.56 -26.68 -23.56
CA GLU A 411 0.58 -26.76 -25.04
C GLU A 411 -0.84 -26.80 -25.65
N LYS A 412 -1.79 -27.42 -24.95
CA LYS A 412 -3.20 -27.44 -25.35
C LYS A 412 -3.79 -26.02 -25.40
N TYR A 413 -3.57 -25.23 -24.35
CA TYR A 413 -4.07 -23.85 -24.30
C TYR A 413 -3.40 -23.00 -25.37
N PHE A 414 -2.08 -23.13 -25.56
CA PHE A 414 -1.33 -22.42 -26.60
C PHE A 414 -1.93 -22.64 -28.00
N LYS A 415 -2.21 -23.89 -28.36
CA LYS A 415 -2.82 -24.26 -29.66
C LYS A 415 -4.25 -23.76 -29.81
N GLU A 416 -5.02 -23.72 -28.73
CA GLU A 416 -6.44 -23.36 -28.77
C GLU A 416 -6.66 -21.84 -28.73
N HIS A 417 -5.82 -21.09 -28.02
CA HIS A 417 -6.05 -19.67 -27.75
C HIS A 417 -4.98 -18.75 -28.37
N VAL A 418 -3.70 -19.10 -28.31
CA VAL A 418 -2.61 -18.23 -28.82
C VAL A 418 -2.49 -18.36 -30.34
N GLU A 419 -2.35 -19.59 -30.86
CA GLU A 419 -2.20 -19.82 -32.30
C GLU A 419 -3.43 -19.40 -33.10
N LYS A 420 -4.62 -19.50 -32.49
CA LYS A 420 -5.89 -19.25 -33.17
C LYS A 420 -6.31 -17.78 -33.16
N ASP A 421 -5.68 -16.93 -32.35
CA ASP A 421 -6.04 -15.51 -32.22
C ASP A 421 -5.85 -14.74 -33.54
N ASP A 422 -6.85 -13.93 -33.90
CA ASP A 422 -6.89 -13.22 -35.17
C ASP A 422 -5.84 -12.11 -35.28
N ILE A 423 -5.52 -11.43 -34.18
CA ILE A 423 -4.51 -10.36 -34.15
C ILE A 423 -3.12 -10.99 -34.37
N ILE A 424 -2.84 -12.09 -33.69
CA ILE A 424 -1.57 -12.82 -33.80
C ILE A 424 -1.40 -13.42 -35.20
N LYS A 425 -2.47 -13.97 -35.80
CA LYS A 425 -2.44 -14.48 -37.20
C LYS A 425 -2.18 -13.40 -38.23
N SER A 426 -2.76 -12.22 -38.03
CA SER A 426 -2.63 -11.10 -38.97
C SER A 426 -1.24 -10.45 -38.96
N ASN A 427 -0.43 -10.69 -37.91
CA ASN A 427 0.89 -10.10 -37.74
C ASN A 427 2.02 -11.09 -38.10
N SER A 428 2.74 -10.80 -39.19
CA SER A 428 3.80 -11.67 -39.70
C SER A 428 4.97 -11.87 -38.74
N ASP A 429 5.28 -10.90 -37.88
CA ASP A 429 6.40 -11.01 -36.94
C ASP A 429 6.01 -11.83 -35.72
N LEU A 430 4.79 -11.68 -35.21
CA LEU A 430 4.27 -12.56 -34.16
C LEU A 430 4.16 -14.01 -34.65
N GLN A 431 3.79 -14.25 -35.91
CA GLN A 431 3.79 -15.60 -36.50
C GLN A 431 5.19 -16.24 -36.50
N LYS A 432 6.25 -15.47 -36.71
CA LYS A 432 7.62 -15.99 -36.58
C LYS A 432 7.93 -16.40 -35.13
N LYS A 433 7.56 -15.56 -34.16
CA LYS A 433 7.73 -15.87 -32.72
C LYS A 433 6.92 -17.11 -32.32
N VAL A 434 5.67 -17.22 -32.74
CA VAL A 434 4.80 -18.39 -32.53
C VAL A 434 5.46 -19.65 -33.10
N LYS A 435 6.04 -19.60 -34.30
CA LYS A 435 6.76 -20.75 -34.87
C LYS A 435 7.94 -21.17 -34.00
N ILE A 436 8.74 -20.23 -33.52
CA ILE A 436 9.87 -20.50 -32.61
C ILE A 436 9.38 -21.15 -31.31
N ILE A 437 8.27 -20.66 -30.73
CA ILE A 437 7.68 -21.23 -29.52
C ILE A 437 7.23 -22.68 -29.76
N LYS A 438 6.62 -22.98 -30.91
CA LYS A 438 6.24 -24.35 -31.30
C LYS A 438 7.43 -25.28 -31.44
N ASP A 439 8.49 -24.80 -32.08
CA ASP A 439 9.74 -25.54 -32.21
C ASP A 439 10.33 -25.82 -30.80
N ALA A 440 10.26 -24.83 -29.90
CA ALA A 440 10.70 -25.00 -28.52
C ALA A 440 9.85 -26.01 -27.73
N PHE A 441 8.51 -26.02 -27.87
CA PHE A 441 7.65 -27.08 -27.31
C PHE A 441 8.03 -28.47 -27.83
N ALA A 442 8.48 -28.58 -29.08
CA ALA A 442 8.99 -29.81 -29.67
C ALA A 442 10.46 -30.13 -29.29
N GLY A 443 11.06 -29.37 -28.36
CA GLY A 443 12.43 -29.57 -27.87
C GLY A 443 13.52 -28.96 -28.77
N LYS A 444 13.16 -28.13 -29.75
CA LYS A 444 14.11 -27.46 -30.66
C LYS A 444 14.26 -25.99 -30.27
N LEU A 445 15.32 -25.68 -29.53
CA LEU A 445 15.67 -24.30 -29.17
C LEU A 445 16.45 -23.63 -30.32
N PRO A 446 16.33 -22.30 -30.50
CA PRO A 446 17.08 -21.56 -31.51
C PRO A 446 18.60 -21.60 -31.22
N ASP A 447 19.41 -21.85 -32.25
CA ASP A 447 20.89 -21.83 -32.15
C ASP A 447 21.39 -20.40 -31.83
N SER A 448 22.26 -20.25 -30.83
CA SER A 448 22.77 -18.96 -30.35
C SER A 448 23.74 -18.22 -31.30
N SER A 449 23.86 -18.64 -32.56
CA SER A 449 24.86 -18.10 -33.49
C SER A 449 24.23 -17.34 -34.65
N LYS A 450 23.97 -16.02 -34.48
CA LYS A 450 23.86 -15.07 -35.62
C LYS A 450 23.79 -13.55 -35.32
N ASN A 451 24.31 -13.04 -34.21
CA ASN A 451 24.42 -11.58 -33.98
C ASN A 451 25.87 -11.10 -33.70
N LYS A 452 26.85 -11.58 -34.47
CA LYS A 452 28.27 -11.14 -34.38
C LYS A 452 28.67 -10.00 -35.32
N GLU A 453 27.74 -9.24 -35.90
CA GLU A 453 28.08 -8.07 -36.71
C GLU A 453 27.37 -6.79 -36.25
N LYS A 454 28.04 -6.08 -35.32
CA LYS A 454 28.20 -4.61 -35.23
C LYS A 454 28.10 -4.07 -33.79
N SER A 455 29.17 -4.25 -33.02
CA SER A 455 29.54 -3.26 -31.99
C SER A 455 31.01 -3.44 -31.63
N ASN A 456 31.87 -2.72 -32.34
CA ASN A 456 33.29 -2.67 -32.05
C ASN A 456 33.55 -1.51 -31.07
N LYS A 457 34.25 -1.84 -29.97
CA LYS A 457 35.00 -0.98 -29.02
C LYS A 457 34.29 -0.42 -27.78
N GLY A 458 34.74 -0.92 -26.62
CA GLY A 458 34.69 -0.25 -25.31
C GLY A 458 34.88 -1.24 -24.15
N GLU A 459 36.12 -1.59 -23.80
CA GLU A 459 36.47 -2.40 -22.62
C GLU A 459 36.10 -1.69 -21.30
N VAL A 460 35.44 -2.38 -20.36
CA VAL A 460 35.77 -2.39 -18.91
C VAL A 460 35.28 -3.70 -18.25
N ASN A 461 36.25 -4.41 -17.66
CA ASN A 461 36.24 -5.44 -16.61
C ASN A 461 34.92 -6.00 -16.01
N GLY A 462 34.73 -7.31 -16.21
CA GLY A 462 34.66 -8.31 -15.14
C GLY A 462 33.33 -8.49 -14.38
N ASP A 463 32.40 -9.27 -14.94
CA ASP A 463 31.52 -10.15 -14.15
C ASP A 463 30.99 -11.32 -15.01
N VAL A 464 30.51 -12.37 -14.34
CA VAL A 464 30.16 -13.72 -14.81
C VAL A 464 29.36 -13.80 -16.14
N GLY A 465 29.92 -14.56 -17.10
CA GLY A 465 29.25 -15.33 -18.16
C GLY A 465 28.03 -14.75 -18.89
N ASP A 466 28.26 -14.11 -20.04
CA ASP A 466 27.25 -13.99 -21.12
C ASP A 466 26.97 -15.39 -21.71
N GLU A 467 26.11 -16.18 -21.06
CA GLU A 467 25.31 -17.18 -21.77
C GLU A 467 24.25 -16.42 -22.57
N ASP A 468 24.23 -16.59 -23.90
CA ASP A 468 23.28 -15.92 -24.81
C ASP A 468 21.82 -16.11 -24.32
N LEU A 469 21.26 -15.08 -23.67
CA LEU A 469 19.93 -15.12 -23.07
C LEU A 469 18.88 -15.40 -24.15
N LEU A 470 18.08 -16.45 -23.94
CA LEU A 470 16.92 -16.75 -24.77
C LEU A 470 15.97 -15.53 -24.79
N PRO A 471 15.26 -15.29 -25.91
CA PRO A 471 14.22 -14.27 -25.96
C PRO A 471 13.20 -14.44 -24.84
N GLY A 472 12.66 -13.34 -24.29
CA GLY A 472 11.75 -13.40 -23.12
C GLY A 472 10.52 -14.29 -23.30
N TYR A 473 10.02 -14.45 -24.53
CA TYR A 473 8.91 -15.37 -24.84
C TYR A 473 9.26 -16.87 -24.77
N LEU A 474 10.54 -17.19 -24.65
CA LEU A 474 11.10 -18.52 -24.36
C LEU A 474 11.69 -18.61 -22.95
N ASN A 475 11.40 -17.64 -22.07
CA ASN A 475 11.83 -17.71 -20.68
C ASN A 475 11.13 -18.88 -19.97
N ASP A 476 11.90 -19.77 -19.37
CA ASP A 476 11.42 -20.95 -18.65
C ASP A 476 11.46 -20.78 -17.12
N LEU A 477 11.85 -19.59 -16.62
CA LEU A 477 11.87 -19.30 -15.20
C LEU A 477 10.44 -19.10 -14.69
N PRO A 478 9.98 -19.89 -13.71
CA PRO A 478 8.65 -19.75 -13.14
C PRO A 478 8.49 -18.39 -12.45
N ARG A 479 7.28 -17.82 -12.52
CA ARG A 479 6.93 -16.61 -11.75
C ARG A 479 6.75 -16.96 -10.29
N HIS A 480 6.95 -16.00 -9.39
CA HIS A 480 6.78 -16.21 -7.95
C HIS A 480 5.40 -16.76 -7.59
N GLY A 481 4.34 -16.36 -8.30
CA GLY A 481 2.99 -16.89 -8.08
C GLY A 481 2.78 -18.35 -8.49
N MET A 482 3.74 -19.00 -9.17
CA MET A 482 3.60 -20.38 -9.65
C MET A 482 4.02 -21.43 -8.61
N PHE A 483 4.53 -21.00 -7.45
CA PHE A 483 4.97 -21.87 -6.35
C PHE A 483 3.88 -22.09 -5.30
N VAL A 484 2.63 -22.13 -5.74
CA VAL A 484 1.47 -22.39 -4.89
C VAL A 484 1.34 -23.88 -4.63
N LYS A 485 1.15 -24.25 -3.35
CA LYS A 485 0.86 -25.61 -2.91
C LYS A 485 -0.44 -25.65 -2.11
N ASP A 486 -1.15 -26.78 -2.21
CA ASP A 486 -2.21 -27.15 -1.27
C ASP A 486 -1.56 -27.58 0.05
N LEU A 487 -1.89 -26.90 1.15
CA LEU A 487 -1.38 -27.16 2.49
C LEU A 487 -2.52 -27.24 3.53
N ILE A 488 -2.25 -27.92 4.65
CA ILE A 488 -3.12 -27.87 5.84
C ILE A 488 -2.73 -26.62 6.64
N LEU A 489 -3.63 -25.65 6.76
CA LEU A 489 -3.43 -24.48 7.59
C LEU A 489 -4.01 -24.72 8.99
N LEU A 490 -3.15 -24.67 9.99
CA LEU A 490 -3.46 -24.78 11.41
C LEU A 490 -3.45 -23.37 11.99
N VAL A 491 -4.60 -22.87 12.44
CA VAL A 491 -4.70 -21.51 13.03
C VAL A 491 -5.10 -21.60 14.49
N ASN A 492 -4.26 -21.08 15.38
CA ASN A 492 -4.56 -20.91 16.80
C ASN A 492 -4.32 -19.46 17.24
N ASP A 493 -4.32 -19.21 18.55
CA ASP A 493 -4.09 -17.91 19.20
C ASP A 493 -2.61 -17.47 19.23
N THR A 494 -1.72 -18.15 18.49
CA THR A 494 -0.31 -17.77 18.37
C THR A 494 0.10 -17.55 16.91
N ALA A 495 -0.25 -18.48 16.03
CA ALA A 495 0.14 -18.42 14.62
C ALA A 495 -0.83 -19.20 13.72
N ALA A 496 -0.77 -18.85 12.43
CA ALA A 496 -1.27 -19.64 11.32
C ALA A 496 -0.08 -20.40 10.70
N VAL A 497 -0.04 -21.72 10.90
CA VAL A 497 1.04 -22.60 10.43
C VAL A 497 0.53 -23.49 9.31
N ALA A 498 1.15 -23.39 8.14
CA ALA A 498 0.89 -24.26 7.00
C ALA A 498 1.76 -25.52 7.10
N TYR A 499 1.12 -26.68 7.01
CA TYR A 499 1.74 -28.00 7.10
C TYR A 499 1.58 -28.76 5.78
N ASP A 500 2.69 -29.27 5.24
CA ASP A 500 2.73 -30.20 4.12
C ASP A 500 2.80 -31.64 4.67
N PRO A 501 1.73 -32.44 4.61
CA PRO A 501 1.74 -33.81 5.13
C PRO A 501 2.54 -34.80 4.26
N LEU A 502 2.91 -34.44 3.02
CA LEU A 502 3.71 -35.30 2.14
C LEU A 502 5.19 -35.13 2.42
N GLU A 503 5.65 -33.88 2.54
CA GLU A 503 7.04 -33.55 2.85
C GLU A 503 7.32 -33.55 4.36
N ASN A 504 6.27 -33.56 5.18
CA ASN A 504 6.31 -33.41 6.63
C ASN A 504 7.03 -32.13 7.08
N GLU A 505 6.70 -31.01 6.45
CA GLU A 505 7.30 -29.70 6.70
C GLU A 505 6.27 -28.66 7.16
N CYS A 506 6.70 -27.73 8.01
CA CYS A 506 5.89 -26.63 8.52
C CYS A 506 6.42 -25.27 8.07
N TYR A 507 5.50 -24.36 7.81
CA TYR A 507 5.77 -23.00 7.36
C TYR A 507 4.87 -22.03 8.11
N LEU A 508 5.41 -20.90 8.56
CA LEU A 508 4.66 -19.79 9.11
C LEU A 508 3.98 -19.03 7.98
N ALA A 509 2.65 -18.93 8.05
CA ALA A 509 1.83 -18.14 7.12
C ALA A 509 1.49 -16.76 7.69
N ALA A 510 1.18 -16.68 8.98
CA ALA A 510 0.92 -15.42 9.68
C ALA A 510 1.08 -15.59 11.19
N LEU A 511 1.43 -14.52 11.91
CA LEU A 511 1.20 -14.46 13.35
C LEU A 511 -0.30 -14.31 13.64
N ALA A 512 -0.78 -14.82 14.77
CA ALA A 512 -2.20 -14.90 15.07
C ALA A 512 -2.54 -14.58 16.54
N GLU A 513 -1.73 -13.74 17.20
CA GLU A 513 -1.94 -13.32 18.60
C GLU A 513 -3.29 -12.59 18.79
N GLN A 514 -3.79 -11.93 17.74
CA GLN A 514 -5.09 -11.29 17.70
C GLN A 514 -6.27 -12.27 17.51
N ILE A 515 -5.99 -13.51 17.11
CA ILE A 515 -7.03 -14.50 16.84
C ILE A 515 -7.53 -15.10 18.16
N PRO A 516 -8.84 -15.05 18.45
CA PRO A 516 -9.36 -15.59 19.70
C PRO A 516 -9.19 -17.12 19.74
N ARG A 517 -8.73 -17.65 20.88
CA ARG A 517 -8.56 -19.10 21.09
C ARG A 517 -9.80 -19.91 20.71
N ASN A 518 -10.99 -19.42 21.07
CA ASN A 518 -12.25 -20.03 20.65
C ASN A 518 -12.73 -19.37 19.35
N HIS A 519 -12.45 -20.00 18.23
CA HIS A 519 -12.87 -19.53 16.91
C HIS A 519 -13.30 -20.68 15.99
N SER A 520 -13.93 -20.31 14.90
CA SER A 520 -14.18 -21.18 13.74
C SER A 520 -13.57 -20.52 12.52
N SER A 521 -13.12 -21.35 11.58
CA SER A 521 -12.46 -20.88 10.38
C SER A 521 -13.08 -21.52 9.13
N ILE A 522 -12.94 -20.83 8.00
CA ILE A 522 -13.44 -21.29 6.70
C ILE A 522 -12.56 -20.79 5.58
N VAL A 523 -12.40 -21.59 4.52
CA VAL A 523 -11.77 -21.19 3.26
C VAL A 523 -12.83 -21.11 2.18
N THR A 524 -12.90 -19.99 1.47
CA THR A 524 -13.81 -19.82 0.33
C THR A 524 -13.29 -20.56 -0.90
N LYS A 525 -14.15 -20.77 -1.90
CA LYS A 525 -13.71 -21.28 -3.21
C LYS A 525 -12.63 -20.41 -3.88
N GLN A 526 -12.62 -19.12 -3.58
CA GLN A 526 -11.59 -18.17 -4.04
C GLN A 526 -10.31 -18.21 -3.20
N ASN A 527 -10.19 -19.16 -2.28
CA ASN A 527 -9.01 -19.34 -1.43
C ASN A 527 -8.79 -18.20 -0.43
N GLN A 528 -9.87 -17.57 0.04
CA GLN A 528 -9.81 -16.58 1.11
C GLN A 528 -10.09 -17.27 2.44
N VAL A 529 -9.24 -17.03 3.43
CA VAL A 529 -9.39 -17.60 4.77
C VAL A 529 -10.09 -16.58 5.67
N TYR A 530 -11.17 -17.01 6.31
CA TYR A 530 -11.93 -16.21 7.27
C TYR A 530 -11.97 -16.88 8.63
N ILE A 531 -11.97 -16.07 9.69
CA ILE A 531 -12.10 -16.50 11.07
C ILE A 531 -13.17 -15.70 11.78
N VAL A 532 -14.06 -16.39 12.49
CA VAL A 532 -15.06 -15.79 13.38
C VAL A 532 -14.92 -16.40 14.76
N GLY A 533 -14.92 -15.59 15.82
CA GLY A 533 -14.83 -16.12 17.17
C GLY A 533 -14.65 -15.08 18.26
N GLY A 534 -14.48 -15.57 19.49
CA GLY A 534 -14.25 -14.73 20.66
C GLY A 534 -15.39 -13.76 20.99
N LEU A 535 -15.07 -12.83 21.89
CA LEU A 535 -15.96 -11.80 22.39
C LEU A 535 -15.29 -10.44 22.17
N TYR A 536 -15.95 -9.59 21.38
CA TYR A 536 -15.60 -8.20 21.19
C TYR A 536 -16.61 -7.32 21.95
N VAL A 537 -16.13 -6.28 22.63
CA VAL A 537 -16.96 -5.35 23.37
C VAL A 537 -16.82 -3.95 22.78
N GLU A 538 -17.90 -3.43 22.20
CA GLU A 538 -17.95 -2.08 21.63
C GLU A 538 -18.43 -1.10 22.72
N GLU A 539 -17.52 -0.28 23.25
CA GLU A 539 -17.80 0.61 24.38
C GLU A 539 -18.78 1.75 24.02
N GLU A 540 -18.80 2.18 22.76
CA GLU A 540 -19.63 3.30 22.29
C GLU A 540 -21.10 2.89 22.05
N ASN A 541 -21.36 1.61 21.78
CA ASN A 541 -22.68 1.10 21.46
C ASN A 541 -23.38 0.48 22.67
N LYS A 542 -24.10 1.32 23.42
CA LYS A 542 -24.79 0.91 24.66
C LYS A 542 -25.93 -0.09 24.44
N ASP A 543 -26.48 -0.19 23.23
CA ASP A 543 -27.62 -1.05 22.93
C ASP A 543 -27.21 -2.48 22.55
N GLN A 544 -26.08 -2.66 21.86
CA GLN A 544 -25.52 -3.97 21.49
C GLN A 544 -23.99 -4.03 21.70
N PRO A 545 -23.53 -3.97 22.96
CA PRO A 545 -22.09 -3.87 23.23
C PRO A 545 -21.32 -5.16 22.93
N PHE A 546 -21.97 -6.32 22.85
CA PHE A 546 -21.29 -7.62 22.74
C PHE A 546 -21.43 -8.23 21.33
N GLN A 547 -20.28 -8.47 20.70
CA GLN A 547 -20.14 -8.98 19.35
C GLN A 547 -19.06 -10.07 19.31
N SER A 548 -18.82 -10.69 18.16
CA SER A 548 -17.68 -11.60 17.95
C SER A 548 -16.74 -11.05 16.89
N TYR A 549 -15.44 -11.30 17.05
CA TYR A 549 -14.43 -10.88 16.09
C TYR A 549 -14.64 -11.56 14.74
N PHE A 550 -14.28 -10.83 13.68
CA PHE A 550 -14.28 -11.33 12.32
C PHE A 550 -13.01 -10.87 11.60
N PHE A 551 -12.22 -11.84 11.13
CA PHE A 551 -10.94 -11.58 10.48
C PHE A 551 -10.87 -12.29 9.12
N GLN A 552 -10.08 -11.71 8.22
CA GLN A 552 -9.67 -12.33 6.96
C GLN A 552 -8.14 -12.37 6.89
N LEU A 553 -7.57 -13.48 6.44
CA LEU A 553 -6.13 -13.58 6.18
C LEU A 553 -5.80 -12.87 4.86
N ASP A 554 -4.89 -11.90 4.92
CA ASP A 554 -4.12 -11.46 3.77
C ASP A 554 -2.93 -12.42 3.59
N SER A 555 -3.07 -13.38 2.67
CA SER A 555 -2.04 -14.39 2.41
C SER A 555 -0.79 -13.83 1.74
N ILE A 556 -0.85 -12.61 1.19
CA ILE A 556 0.28 -11.96 0.53
C ILE A 556 1.12 -11.24 1.58
N ALA A 557 0.47 -10.46 2.45
CA ALA A 557 1.13 -9.73 3.54
C ALA A 557 1.50 -10.65 4.72
N GLY A 558 0.79 -11.77 4.89
CA GLY A 558 0.95 -12.64 6.07
C GLY A 558 0.32 -12.05 7.33
N GLU A 559 -0.79 -11.32 7.18
CA GLU A 559 -1.44 -10.54 8.23
C GLU A 559 -2.95 -10.81 8.30
N TRP A 560 -3.56 -10.59 9.47
CA TRP A 560 -5.01 -10.70 9.65
C TRP A 560 -5.67 -9.32 9.58
N VAL A 561 -6.55 -9.15 8.59
CA VAL A 561 -7.36 -7.95 8.41
C VAL A 561 -8.64 -8.08 9.23
N ALA A 562 -8.86 -7.15 10.15
CA ALA A 562 -10.13 -7.04 10.88
C ALA A 562 -11.25 -6.58 9.94
N LEU A 563 -12.39 -7.28 10.00
CA LEU A 563 -13.59 -6.98 9.23
C LEU A 563 -14.72 -6.53 10.16
N PRO A 564 -15.83 -5.98 9.62
CA PRO A 564 -16.99 -5.62 10.43
C PRO A 564 -17.38 -6.79 11.34
N PRO A 565 -17.41 -6.58 12.67
CA PRO A 565 -17.58 -7.66 13.64
C PRO A 565 -18.94 -8.33 13.46
N LEU A 566 -19.02 -9.60 13.84
CA LEU A 566 -20.30 -10.33 13.84
C LEU A 566 -21.23 -9.67 14.86
N PRO A 567 -22.42 -9.17 14.48
CA PRO A 567 -23.35 -8.46 15.37
C PRO A 567 -24.13 -9.43 16.30
N SER A 568 -23.41 -10.39 16.87
CA SER A 568 -23.90 -11.37 17.82
C SER A 568 -22.71 -12.06 18.48
N ALA A 569 -22.54 -11.84 19.78
CA ALA A 569 -21.60 -12.61 20.59
C ALA A 569 -22.08 -14.05 20.74
N ARG A 570 -21.48 -14.99 20.00
CA ARG A 570 -21.89 -16.40 20.01
C ARG A 570 -20.69 -17.35 19.92
N CYS A 571 -20.89 -18.60 20.33
CA CYS A 571 -19.92 -19.68 20.22
C CYS A 571 -20.59 -20.97 19.72
N LEU A 572 -19.79 -22.01 19.43
CA LEU A 572 -20.28 -23.34 19.00
C LEU A 572 -21.25 -23.27 17.80
N PHE A 573 -21.08 -22.27 16.94
CA PHE A 573 -21.80 -22.06 15.69
C PHE A 573 -21.08 -22.77 14.53
N GLY A 574 -21.74 -22.85 13.38
CA GLY A 574 -21.14 -23.33 12.14
C GLY A 574 -20.82 -22.20 11.16
N LEU A 575 -19.76 -22.36 10.37
CA LEU A 575 -19.43 -21.48 9.25
C LEU A 575 -19.75 -22.14 7.91
N GLY A 576 -20.39 -21.39 7.01
CA GLY A 576 -20.65 -21.78 5.63
C GLY A 576 -20.25 -20.68 4.64
N GLU A 577 -20.06 -21.07 3.38
CA GLU A 577 -19.76 -20.17 2.27
C GLU A 577 -20.62 -20.52 1.07
N SER A 578 -21.14 -19.50 0.39
CA SER A 578 -21.71 -19.67 -0.94
C SER A 578 -21.70 -18.35 -1.69
N ASP A 579 -21.25 -18.40 -2.95
CA ASP A 579 -21.14 -17.24 -3.83
C ASP A 579 -20.37 -16.08 -3.15
N ASP A 580 -19.25 -16.43 -2.50
CA ASP A 580 -18.33 -15.54 -1.76
C ASP A 580 -18.93 -14.88 -0.50
N LYS A 581 -20.15 -15.24 -0.11
CA LYS A 581 -20.76 -14.79 1.15
C LYS A 581 -20.46 -15.78 2.27
N ILE A 582 -20.20 -15.25 3.45
CA ILE A 582 -19.94 -16.05 4.66
C ILE A 582 -21.20 -16.13 5.50
N TYR A 583 -21.53 -17.31 5.98
CA TYR A 583 -22.71 -17.59 6.78
C TYR A 583 -22.32 -18.10 8.16
N VAL A 584 -22.84 -17.47 9.20
CA VAL A 584 -22.75 -17.91 10.59
C VAL A 584 -24.08 -18.51 10.99
N ILE A 585 -24.11 -19.81 11.24
CA ILE A 585 -25.34 -20.58 11.44
C ILE A 585 -25.46 -20.93 12.92
N ALA A 586 -26.58 -20.53 13.53
CA ALA A 586 -26.99 -20.96 14.87
C ALA A 586 -25.89 -20.72 15.93
N GLY A 587 -25.68 -21.67 16.84
CA GLY A 587 -24.72 -21.58 17.94
C GLY A 587 -25.37 -21.27 19.29
N LYS A 588 -24.56 -20.81 20.23
CA LYS A 588 -24.97 -20.46 21.59
C LYS A 588 -24.59 -19.02 21.88
N ASP A 589 -25.54 -18.23 22.40
CA ASP A 589 -25.27 -16.84 22.78
C ASP A 589 -24.36 -16.82 24.03
N LEU A 590 -23.28 -16.04 23.95
CA LEU A 590 -22.27 -15.98 25.01
C LEU A 590 -22.73 -15.24 26.28
N ARG A 591 -23.87 -14.54 26.23
CA ARG A 591 -24.36 -13.71 27.35
C ARG A 591 -25.35 -14.46 28.22
N ASN A 592 -26.29 -15.15 27.59
CA ASN A 592 -27.40 -15.83 28.29
C ASN A 592 -27.37 -17.36 28.10
N GLU A 593 -26.40 -17.90 27.37
CA GLU A 593 -26.23 -19.33 27.13
C GLU A 593 -27.41 -19.98 26.39
N GLU A 594 -28.23 -19.20 25.68
CA GLU A 594 -29.36 -19.71 24.90
C GLU A 594 -28.90 -20.29 23.56
N SER A 595 -29.56 -21.38 23.14
CA SER A 595 -29.39 -21.96 21.81
C SER A 595 -30.04 -21.06 20.75
N LEU A 596 -29.34 -20.84 19.63
CA LEU A 596 -29.76 -19.97 18.55
C LEU A 596 -30.24 -20.77 17.33
N ASP A 597 -31.18 -20.21 16.59
CA ASP A 597 -31.62 -20.65 15.25
C ASP A 597 -31.33 -19.58 14.16
N SER A 598 -30.84 -18.40 14.59
CA SER A 598 -30.53 -17.28 13.72
C SER A 598 -29.35 -17.59 12.80
N VAL A 599 -29.43 -17.10 11.57
CA VAL A 599 -28.37 -17.25 10.57
C VAL A 599 -28.00 -15.88 10.04
N LEU A 600 -26.73 -15.53 10.20
CA LEU A 600 -26.17 -14.25 9.77
C LEU A 600 -25.34 -14.46 8.50
N CYS A 601 -25.46 -13.56 7.54
CA CYS A 601 -24.75 -13.58 6.26
C CYS A 601 -23.92 -12.31 6.14
N TYR A 602 -22.62 -12.46 5.88
CA TYR A 602 -21.73 -11.38 5.52
C TYR A 602 -21.64 -11.25 4.00
N ASP A 603 -21.85 -10.05 3.49
CA ASP A 603 -21.61 -9.69 2.11
C ASP A 603 -20.26 -8.93 2.01
N PRO A 604 -19.21 -9.52 1.41
CA PRO A 604 -17.90 -8.88 1.34
C PRO A 604 -17.87 -7.67 0.41
N VAL A 605 -18.81 -7.55 -0.53
CA VAL A 605 -18.89 -6.39 -1.43
C VAL A 605 -19.54 -5.21 -0.71
N ALA A 606 -20.63 -5.47 0.01
CA ALA A 606 -21.30 -4.44 0.81
C ALA A 606 -20.62 -4.17 2.16
N MET A 607 -19.66 -5.02 2.55
CA MET A 607 -18.99 -5.04 3.87
C MET A 607 -20.00 -4.98 5.02
N LYS A 608 -21.04 -5.81 4.95
CA LYS A 608 -22.16 -5.74 5.89
C LYS A 608 -22.73 -7.12 6.22
N TRP A 609 -23.09 -7.27 7.50
CA TRP A 609 -23.86 -8.40 8.00
C TRP A 609 -25.37 -8.17 7.82
N GLY A 610 -26.09 -9.24 7.51
CA GLY A 610 -27.56 -9.28 7.50
C GLY A 610 -28.09 -10.61 8.02
N GLU A 611 -29.26 -10.58 8.66
CA GLU A 611 -29.95 -11.81 9.06
C GLU A 611 -30.74 -12.39 7.87
N ILE A 612 -30.67 -13.71 7.71
CA ILE A 612 -31.37 -14.44 6.66
C ILE A 612 -32.36 -15.46 7.26
N LYS A 613 -32.87 -16.38 6.44
CA LYS A 613 -33.81 -17.40 6.88
C LYS A 613 -33.23 -18.23 8.03
N LYS A 614 -33.90 -18.18 9.19
CA LYS A 614 -33.57 -18.98 10.38
C LYS A 614 -33.58 -20.48 10.09
N LEU A 615 -32.72 -21.20 10.79
CA LEU A 615 -32.68 -22.65 10.79
C LEU A 615 -33.98 -23.21 11.42
N PRO A 616 -34.49 -24.38 10.99
CA PRO A 616 -35.72 -24.95 11.55
C PRO A 616 -35.64 -25.38 13.03
N ILE A 617 -34.44 -25.44 13.60
CA ILE A 617 -34.18 -25.80 14.99
C ILE A 617 -33.16 -24.85 15.61
N LYS A 618 -33.24 -24.67 16.93
CA LYS A 618 -32.15 -24.09 17.72
C LYS A 618 -31.09 -25.16 17.96
N VAL A 619 -29.83 -24.89 17.65
CA VAL A 619 -28.76 -25.89 17.72
C VAL A 619 -27.38 -25.28 17.95
N TYR A 620 -26.54 -25.98 18.71
CA TYR A 620 -25.14 -25.62 18.92
C TYR A 620 -24.23 -26.86 18.87
N GLY A 621 -22.94 -26.68 18.60
CA GLY A 621 -21.98 -27.78 18.46
C GLY A 621 -22.25 -28.69 17.26
N HIS A 622 -23.00 -28.18 16.28
CA HIS A 622 -23.26 -28.84 14.99
C HIS A 622 -22.07 -28.62 14.05
N ALA A 623 -21.93 -29.49 13.06
CA ALA A 623 -20.97 -29.29 11.98
C ALA A 623 -21.64 -28.57 10.80
N THR A 624 -20.88 -27.73 10.10
CA THR A 624 -21.33 -27.09 8.86
C THR A 624 -20.32 -27.35 7.75
N ILE A 625 -20.81 -27.61 6.54
CA ILE A 625 -19.96 -27.78 5.36
C ILE A 625 -20.63 -27.18 4.13
N SER A 626 -19.83 -26.60 3.24
CA SER A 626 -20.32 -25.97 2.02
C SER A 626 -19.90 -26.79 0.81
N ASN A 627 -20.84 -27.03 -0.11
CA ASN A 627 -20.54 -27.74 -1.35
C ASN A 627 -21.49 -27.32 -2.46
N ASN A 628 -20.96 -27.07 -3.66
CA ASN A 628 -21.74 -26.72 -4.86
C ASN A 628 -22.76 -25.57 -4.67
N GLY A 629 -22.40 -24.56 -3.85
CA GLY A 629 -23.26 -23.40 -3.57
C GLY A 629 -24.44 -23.70 -2.64
N LEU A 630 -24.37 -24.81 -1.91
CA LEU A 630 -25.30 -25.20 -0.85
C LEU A 630 -24.54 -25.32 0.47
N ILE A 631 -25.24 -25.06 1.57
CA ILE A 631 -24.67 -25.10 2.92
C ILE A 631 -25.41 -26.16 3.72
N TYR A 632 -24.68 -27.10 4.31
CA TYR A 632 -25.22 -28.23 5.04
C TYR A 632 -24.95 -28.04 6.54
N CYS A 633 -25.98 -28.20 7.36
CA CYS A 633 -25.91 -28.16 8.82
C CYS A 633 -26.24 -29.55 9.37
N LEU A 634 -25.31 -30.15 10.13
CA LEU A 634 -25.37 -31.54 10.55
C LEU A 634 -25.27 -31.68 12.07
N GLY A 635 -26.19 -32.43 12.67
CA GLY A 635 -26.11 -32.81 14.09
C GLY A 635 -26.15 -31.62 15.05
N GLY A 636 -25.38 -31.74 16.14
CA GLY A 636 -25.34 -30.77 17.24
C GLY A 636 -26.27 -31.13 18.39
N LYS A 637 -26.37 -30.23 19.37
CA LYS A 637 -27.29 -30.33 20.51
C LYS A 637 -28.44 -29.35 20.35
N THR A 638 -29.65 -29.85 20.56
CA THR A 638 -30.88 -29.03 20.57
C THR A 638 -31.11 -28.39 21.94
N ASP A 639 -32.16 -27.57 22.05
CA ASP A 639 -32.48 -26.81 23.27
C ASP A 639 -32.78 -27.71 24.49
N ASP A 640 -33.17 -28.97 24.26
CA ASP A 640 -33.32 -30.01 25.28
C ASP A 640 -31.99 -30.66 25.69
N LYS A 641 -30.87 -30.13 25.20
CA LYS A 641 -29.48 -30.57 25.42
C LYS A 641 -29.15 -31.97 24.89
N LYS A 642 -30.03 -32.56 24.07
CA LYS A 642 -29.80 -33.86 23.43
C LYS A 642 -29.12 -33.69 22.07
N CYS A 643 -28.31 -34.67 21.71
CA CYS A 643 -27.74 -34.76 20.38
C CYS A 643 -28.84 -35.07 19.36
N THR A 644 -28.79 -34.38 18.21
CA THR A 644 -29.67 -34.65 17.08
C THR A 644 -28.93 -35.36 15.96
N ASN A 645 -29.64 -36.15 15.16
CA ASN A 645 -29.14 -36.75 13.93
C ASN A 645 -29.66 -36.04 12.66
N ARG A 646 -30.40 -34.94 12.83
CA ARG A 646 -30.98 -34.20 11.70
C ARG A 646 -29.90 -33.53 10.87
N VAL A 647 -30.20 -33.42 9.57
CA VAL A 647 -29.35 -32.83 8.56
C VAL A 647 -30.20 -31.85 7.76
N PHE A 648 -29.73 -30.63 7.64
CA PHE A 648 -30.39 -29.58 6.85
C PHE A 648 -29.49 -29.10 5.74
N VAL A 649 -30.10 -28.72 4.62
CA VAL A 649 -29.42 -28.01 3.53
C VAL A 649 -30.10 -26.67 3.27
N TYR A 650 -29.30 -25.62 3.17
CA TYR A 650 -29.72 -24.28 2.77
C TYR A 650 -29.36 -24.04 1.32
N ASN A 651 -30.30 -23.49 0.56
CA ASN A 651 -30.08 -22.99 -0.79
C ASN A 651 -30.16 -21.47 -0.79
N PRO A 652 -29.01 -20.75 -0.83
CA PRO A 652 -28.98 -19.29 -0.86
C PRO A 652 -29.76 -18.66 -2.00
N LYS A 653 -29.83 -19.33 -3.18
CA LYS A 653 -30.55 -18.83 -4.36
C LYS A 653 -32.07 -18.90 -4.19
N LYS A 654 -32.57 -19.83 -3.36
CA LYS A 654 -34.01 -19.99 -3.07
C LYS A 654 -34.40 -19.40 -1.71
N GLY A 655 -33.44 -19.19 -0.82
CA GLY A 655 -33.68 -18.72 0.55
C GLY A 655 -34.40 -19.72 1.44
N ASP A 656 -34.32 -21.02 1.15
CA ASP A 656 -35.02 -22.09 1.87
C ASP A 656 -34.07 -23.12 2.50
N TRP A 657 -34.49 -23.63 3.67
CA TRP A 657 -33.89 -24.80 4.34
C TRP A 657 -34.71 -26.04 4.03
N ARG A 658 -34.05 -27.19 3.89
CA ARG A 658 -34.69 -28.49 3.67
C ARG A 658 -34.06 -29.56 4.53
N ASP A 659 -34.87 -30.46 5.07
CA ASP A 659 -34.40 -31.68 5.72
C ASP A 659 -33.84 -32.68 4.68
N LEU A 660 -32.74 -33.32 5.03
CA LEU A 660 -32.15 -34.45 4.29
C LEU A 660 -32.26 -35.73 5.12
N ALA A 661 -31.79 -36.85 4.57
CA ALA A 661 -31.75 -38.10 5.33
C ALA A 661 -30.90 -37.93 6.61
N PRO A 662 -31.40 -38.35 7.78
CA PRO A 662 -30.70 -38.17 9.04
C PRO A 662 -29.51 -39.13 9.17
N MET A 663 -28.50 -38.73 9.96
CA MET A 663 -27.37 -39.58 10.35
C MET A 663 -27.85 -40.81 11.13
N LYS A 664 -27.07 -41.90 11.13
CA LYS A 664 -27.40 -43.08 11.93
C LYS A 664 -27.17 -42.83 13.41
N VAL A 665 -26.07 -42.14 13.75
CA VAL A 665 -25.71 -41.79 15.12
C VAL A 665 -25.90 -40.28 15.34
N ALA A 666 -26.74 -39.92 16.30
CA ALA A 666 -26.89 -38.53 16.75
C ALA A 666 -25.62 -38.08 17.48
N ARG A 667 -25.06 -36.93 17.08
CA ARG A 667 -23.75 -36.48 17.56
C ARG A 667 -23.60 -34.96 17.53
N SER A 668 -22.68 -34.45 18.36
CA SER A 668 -22.22 -33.05 18.41
C SER A 668 -20.70 -33.00 18.51
N MET A 669 -20.08 -31.83 18.27
CA MET A 669 -18.63 -31.64 18.38
C MET A 669 -17.83 -32.68 17.58
N PHE A 670 -18.12 -32.84 16.29
CA PHE A 670 -17.54 -33.86 15.42
C PHE A 670 -16.91 -33.22 14.17
N GLY A 671 -16.02 -33.96 13.51
CA GLY A 671 -15.35 -33.48 12.28
C GLY A 671 -16.21 -33.71 11.04
N THR A 672 -16.14 -32.79 10.07
CA THR A 672 -16.82 -32.91 8.78
C THR A 672 -15.91 -32.49 7.62
N ALA A 673 -15.99 -33.19 6.49
CA ALA A 673 -15.30 -32.78 5.25
C ALA A 673 -16.00 -33.31 4.00
N ILE A 674 -15.78 -32.64 2.86
CA ILE A 674 -16.17 -33.17 1.54
C ILE A 674 -15.02 -33.99 0.98
N HIS A 675 -15.23 -35.30 0.80
CA HIS A 675 -14.26 -36.19 0.19
C HIS A 675 -14.91 -37.02 -0.90
N LYS A 676 -14.34 -37.01 -2.10
CA LYS A 676 -14.84 -37.74 -3.29
C LYS A 676 -16.36 -37.61 -3.53
N GLY A 677 -16.90 -36.40 -3.33
CA GLY A 677 -18.32 -36.09 -3.56
C GLY A 677 -19.28 -36.50 -2.45
N LYS A 678 -18.78 -36.97 -1.29
CA LYS A 678 -19.58 -37.33 -0.12
C LYS A 678 -19.22 -36.44 1.08
N ILE A 679 -20.17 -36.21 1.98
CA ILE A 679 -19.91 -35.57 3.28
C ILE A 679 -19.48 -36.66 4.26
N PHE A 680 -18.23 -36.63 4.70
CA PHE A 680 -17.71 -37.51 5.75
C PHE A 680 -17.89 -36.83 7.10
N ILE A 681 -18.33 -37.59 8.09
CA ILE A 681 -18.38 -37.19 9.50
C ILE A 681 -17.60 -38.19 10.35
N ALA A 682 -16.82 -37.71 11.33
CA ALA A 682 -16.02 -38.57 12.20
C ALA A 682 -16.06 -38.13 13.66
N GLY A 683 -16.18 -39.12 14.55
CA GLY A 683 -16.18 -38.94 15.98
C GLY A 683 -17.37 -38.12 16.51
N GLY A 684 -17.17 -37.49 17.66
CA GLY A 684 -18.15 -36.62 18.31
C GLY A 684 -18.51 -37.04 19.73
N VAL A 685 -19.40 -36.24 20.31
CA VAL A 685 -20.10 -36.53 21.57
C VAL A 685 -21.51 -36.97 21.24
N THR A 686 -21.90 -38.12 21.78
CA THR A 686 -23.23 -38.72 21.71
C THR A 686 -23.87 -38.72 23.10
N GLU A 687 -25.08 -39.30 23.22
CA GLU A 687 -25.71 -39.52 24.54
C GLU A 687 -24.96 -40.55 25.40
N GLU A 688 -24.16 -41.43 24.78
CA GLU A 688 -23.42 -42.51 25.45
C GLU A 688 -21.97 -42.11 25.78
N GLY A 689 -21.52 -40.92 25.36
CA GLY A 689 -20.15 -40.45 25.51
C GLY A 689 -19.48 -40.14 24.18
N LEU A 690 -18.15 -40.26 24.13
CA LEU A 690 -17.40 -40.09 22.89
C LEU A 690 -17.70 -41.23 21.91
N THR A 691 -17.55 -40.99 20.61
CA THR A 691 -17.69 -42.05 19.59
C THR A 691 -16.49 -42.05 18.66
N SER A 692 -16.16 -43.23 18.11
CA SER A 692 -15.21 -43.47 17.03
C SER A 692 -15.90 -43.54 15.66
N SER A 693 -17.24 -43.55 15.62
CA SER A 693 -18.00 -43.86 14.41
C SER A 693 -17.74 -42.85 13.29
N VAL A 694 -17.63 -43.37 12.07
CA VAL A 694 -17.48 -42.58 10.84
C VAL A 694 -18.62 -42.91 9.89
N GLU A 695 -19.28 -41.88 9.36
CA GLU A 695 -20.35 -42.05 8.37
C GLU A 695 -20.06 -41.16 7.15
N ALA A 696 -20.50 -41.61 5.98
CA ALA A 696 -20.43 -40.81 4.76
C ALA A 696 -21.81 -40.64 4.13
N PHE A 697 -22.15 -39.41 3.77
CA PHE A 697 -23.41 -39.08 3.11
C PHE A 697 -23.17 -38.83 1.63
N ASP A 698 -23.82 -39.66 0.81
CA ASP A 698 -23.79 -39.51 -0.64
C ASP A 698 -24.81 -38.46 -1.10
N LEU A 699 -24.28 -37.33 -1.58
CA LEU A 699 -25.06 -36.18 -2.04
C LEU A 699 -25.97 -36.49 -3.23
N THR A 700 -25.67 -37.55 -4.01
CA THR A 700 -26.47 -37.93 -5.17
C THR A 700 -27.63 -38.85 -4.80
N THR A 701 -27.41 -39.77 -3.86
CA THR A 701 -28.43 -40.75 -3.47
C THR A 701 -29.22 -40.36 -2.22
N ASN A 702 -28.79 -39.32 -1.49
CA ASN A 702 -29.37 -38.90 -0.21
C ASN A 702 -29.39 -40.04 0.82
N LYS A 703 -28.28 -40.76 0.93
CA LYS A 703 -28.12 -41.92 1.83
C LYS A 703 -26.81 -41.87 2.60
N TRP A 704 -26.88 -42.36 3.84
CA TRP A 704 -25.73 -42.55 4.72
C TRP A 704 -25.18 -43.97 4.64
N GLU A 705 -23.87 -44.09 4.50
CA GLU A 705 -23.11 -45.33 4.60
C GLU A 705 -22.19 -45.30 5.83
N ILE A 706 -21.93 -46.47 6.41
CA ILE A 706 -20.95 -46.60 7.49
C ILE A 706 -19.57 -46.77 6.86
N VAL A 707 -18.61 -46.01 7.38
CA VAL A 707 -17.20 -46.05 7.00
C VAL A 707 -16.43 -46.65 8.17
N PRO A 708 -15.26 -47.27 7.94
CA PRO A 708 -14.42 -47.77 9.02
C PRO A 708 -14.16 -46.72 10.10
N GLU A 709 -14.35 -47.16 11.35
CA GLU A 709 -14.30 -46.31 12.52
C GLU A 709 -12.92 -45.66 12.68
N PHE A 710 -12.92 -44.47 13.27
CA PHE A 710 -11.69 -43.80 13.63
C PHE A 710 -10.99 -44.59 14.76
N PRO A 711 -9.65 -44.70 14.79
CA PRO A 711 -8.94 -45.58 15.73
C PRO A 711 -9.12 -45.28 17.23
N GLN A 712 -9.71 -44.14 17.57
CA GLN A 712 -9.95 -43.70 18.94
C GLN A 712 -11.25 -42.89 19.03
N GLU A 713 -12.01 -43.03 20.11
CA GLU A 713 -13.16 -42.16 20.35
C GLU A 713 -12.70 -40.74 20.68
N ARG A 714 -13.17 -39.74 19.91
CA ARG A 714 -12.77 -38.34 20.12
C ARG A 714 -13.90 -37.38 19.85
N SER A 715 -13.87 -36.25 20.53
CA SER A 715 -14.63 -35.05 20.15
C SER A 715 -13.74 -34.04 19.45
N SER A 716 -14.35 -33.11 18.70
CA SER A 716 -13.68 -32.00 18.00
C SER A 716 -12.56 -32.43 17.05
N ILE A 717 -12.67 -33.61 16.43
CA ILE A 717 -11.77 -34.00 15.32
C ILE A 717 -11.93 -32.96 14.21
N SER A 718 -10.82 -32.48 13.64
CA SER A 718 -10.86 -31.70 12.40
C SER A 718 -10.65 -32.62 11.20
N LEU A 719 -11.63 -32.69 10.29
CA LEU A 719 -11.48 -33.38 9.02
C LEU A 719 -11.13 -32.39 7.92
N VAL A 720 -10.11 -32.71 7.12
CA VAL A 720 -9.64 -31.85 6.03
C VAL A 720 -9.40 -32.71 4.79
N THR A 721 -9.90 -32.29 3.64
CA THR A 721 -9.56 -32.94 2.36
C THR A 721 -8.52 -32.10 1.63
N LEU A 722 -7.34 -32.67 1.44
CA LEU A 722 -6.20 -32.04 0.79
C LEU A 722 -5.78 -32.88 -0.42
N SER A 723 -5.76 -32.27 -1.61
CA SER A 723 -5.31 -32.90 -2.85
C SER A 723 -5.89 -34.31 -3.10
N GLY A 724 -7.18 -34.48 -2.79
CA GLY A 724 -7.90 -35.75 -2.95
C GLY A 724 -7.66 -36.80 -1.88
N SER A 725 -6.96 -36.46 -0.79
CA SER A 725 -6.78 -37.31 0.40
C SER A 725 -7.53 -36.73 1.60
N LEU A 726 -8.18 -37.59 2.38
CA LEU A 726 -8.88 -37.19 3.61
C LEU A 726 -7.96 -37.35 4.83
N TYR A 727 -7.82 -36.30 5.61
CA TYR A 727 -7.04 -36.23 6.84
C TYR A 727 -7.94 -35.99 8.04
N ALA A 728 -7.57 -36.58 9.18
CA ALA A 728 -8.15 -36.31 10.50
C ALA A 728 -7.06 -35.77 11.42
N ILE A 729 -7.32 -34.63 12.05
CA ILE A 729 -6.34 -33.88 12.83
C ILE A 729 -6.90 -33.67 14.24
N GLY A 730 -6.14 -34.13 15.23
CA GLY A 730 -6.35 -33.89 16.64
C GLY A 730 -7.70 -34.29 17.23
N GLY A 731 -8.24 -33.43 18.09
CA GLY A 731 -9.46 -33.65 18.88
C GLY A 731 -9.17 -34.03 20.35
N PHE A 732 -10.22 -34.22 21.14
CA PHE A 732 -10.12 -34.57 22.56
C PHE A 732 -10.50 -36.03 22.79
N ALA A 733 -9.60 -36.77 23.41
CA ALA A 733 -9.79 -38.17 23.80
C ALA A 733 -9.76 -38.32 25.32
N MET A 734 -10.37 -39.38 25.85
CA MET A 734 -10.17 -39.76 27.24
C MET A 734 -8.82 -40.47 27.38
N ILE A 735 -7.89 -39.88 28.12
CA ILE A 735 -6.56 -40.45 28.37
C ILE A 735 -6.40 -40.75 29.86
N GLN A 736 -5.76 -41.86 30.17
CA GLN A 736 -5.39 -42.19 31.54
C GLN A 736 -4.15 -41.37 31.95
N LEU A 737 -4.33 -40.52 32.96
CA LEU A 737 -3.26 -39.73 33.56
C LEU A 737 -2.33 -40.61 34.40
N GLU A 738 -1.16 -40.09 34.79
CA GLU A 738 -0.23 -40.76 35.71
C GLU A 738 -0.89 -41.12 37.06
N SER A 739 -1.90 -40.32 37.46
CA SER A 739 -2.76 -40.58 38.64
C SER A 739 -3.70 -41.79 38.49
N LYS A 740 -3.71 -42.46 37.33
CA LYS A 740 -4.65 -43.51 36.90
C LYS A 740 -6.09 -43.05 36.68
N GLU A 741 -6.39 -41.77 36.84
CA GLU A 741 -7.69 -41.18 36.49
C GLU A 741 -7.78 -40.93 34.98
N PHE A 742 -8.99 -41.00 34.44
CA PHE A 742 -9.25 -40.65 33.03
C PHE A 742 -9.72 -39.22 32.93
N ALA A 743 -9.06 -38.41 32.11
CA ALA A 743 -9.46 -37.03 31.83
C ALA A 743 -9.49 -36.77 30.31
N PRO A 744 -10.36 -35.87 29.83
CA PRO A 744 -10.29 -35.38 28.46
C PRO A 744 -8.96 -34.66 28.26
N ASN A 745 -8.19 -35.09 27.26
CA ASN A 745 -6.95 -34.45 26.88
C ASN A 745 -6.94 -34.20 25.38
N GLU A 746 -6.38 -33.05 24.98
CA GLU A 746 -6.20 -32.73 23.58
C GLU A 746 -5.11 -33.62 22.98
N VAL A 747 -5.41 -34.18 21.81
CA VAL A 747 -4.45 -34.91 20.99
C VAL A 747 -4.21 -34.06 19.74
N THR A 748 -2.97 -34.03 19.27
CA THR A 748 -2.52 -33.21 18.13
C THR A 748 -1.85 -34.06 17.06
N ASP A 749 -2.31 -35.30 16.88
CA ASP A 749 -1.83 -36.20 15.85
C ASP A 749 -2.55 -35.96 14.51
N ILE A 750 -2.00 -36.54 13.45
CA ILE A 750 -2.56 -36.49 12.09
C ILE A 750 -2.69 -37.90 11.56
N TRP A 751 -3.87 -38.21 11.04
CA TRP A 751 -4.21 -39.45 10.38
C TRP A 751 -4.66 -39.20 8.95
N LYS A 752 -4.44 -40.16 8.06
CA LYS A 752 -4.91 -40.16 6.68
C LYS A 752 -5.81 -41.36 6.45
N TYR A 753 -6.93 -41.17 5.77
CA TYR A 753 -7.78 -42.26 5.32
C TYR A 753 -7.23 -42.85 4.02
N ASP A 754 -6.95 -44.15 4.01
CA ASP A 754 -6.63 -44.93 2.81
C ASP A 754 -7.93 -45.39 2.16
N ASP A 755 -8.29 -44.78 1.03
CA ASP A 755 -9.51 -45.09 0.29
C ASP A 755 -9.55 -46.51 -0.28
N GLU A 756 -8.40 -47.08 -0.64
CA GLU A 756 -8.31 -48.40 -1.28
C GLU A 756 -8.49 -49.50 -0.24
N LYS A 757 -7.81 -49.38 0.89
CA LYS A 757 -7.87 -50.34 2.00
C LYS A 757 -9.02 -50.09 2.95
N LYS A 758 -9.61 -48.89 2.91
CA LYS A 758 -10.62 -48.40 3.84
C LYS A 758 -10.13 -48.46 5.29
N GLU A 759 -8.97 -47.88 5.55
CA GLU A 759 -8.40 -47.84 6.90
C GLU A 759 -7.80 -46.46 7.22
N TRP A 760 -7.64 -46.16 8.51
CA TRP A 760 -6.96 -44.96 8.96
C TRP A 760 -5.49 -45.26 9.23
N VAL A 761 -4.60 -44.49 8.60
CA VAL A 761 -3.14 -44.62 8.71
C VAL A 761 -2.60 -43.40 9.46
N GLY A 762 -1.86 -43.63 10.54
CA GLY A 762 -1.21 -42.56 11.30
C GLY A 762 -0.07 -41.93 10.48
N ILE A 763 -0.10 -40.60 10.33
CA ILE A 763 0.90 -39.82 9.59
C ILE A 763 1.90 -39.19 10.54
N LEU A 764 1.40 -38.55 11.60
CA LEU A 764 2.23 -37.84 12.57
C LEU A 764 1.64 -38.00 13.97
N LYS A 765 2.47 -38.34 14.95
CA LYS A 765 2.02 -38.58 16.33
C LYS A 765 1.70 -37.30 17.10
N GLU A 766 2.38 -36.21 16.78
CA GLU A 766 2.23 -34.93 17.46
C GLU A 766 2.67 -33.79 16.54
N ILE A 767 1.81 -32.79 16.40
CA ILE A 767 2.11 -31.49 15.82
C ILE A 767 1.66 -30.40 16.79
N ARG A 768 2.62 -29.81 17.52
CA ARG A 768 2.34 -28.79 18.55
C ARG A 768 1.51 -27.60 18.05
N TYR A 769 1.57 -27.30 16.75
CA TYR A 769 0.84 -26.21 16.12
C TYR A 769 -0.66 -26.50 15.96
N ALA A 770 -1.09 -27.75 16.13
CA ALA A 770 -2.51 -28.12 16.10
C ALA A 770 -3.24 -27.89 17.43
N THR A 771 -2.51 -27.59 18.52
CA THR A 771 -3.12 -27.29 19.83
C THR A 771 -4.02 -26.06 19.73
N GLY A 772 -5.28 -26.21 20.11
CA GLY A 772 -6.30 -25.16 20.03
C GLY A 772 -6.57 -24.66 18.61
N ALA A 773 -6.12 -25.39 17.59
CA ALA A 773 -6.14 -24.91 16.22
C ALA A 773 -7.43 -25.31 15.49
N SER A 774 -7.96 -24.39 14.69
CA SER A 774 -8.83 -24.76 13.59
C SER A 774 -7.98 -25.22 12.39
N CYS A 775 -8.45 -26.21 11.64
CA CYS A 775 -7.67 -26.82 10.56
C CYS A 775 -8.40 -26.66 9.22
N LEU A 776 -7.68 -26.21 8.19
CA LEU A 776 -8.23 -25.92 6.87
C LEU A 776 -7.34 -26.48 5.76
N ALA A 777 -7.90 -26.83 4.61
CA ALA A 777 -7.14 -26.98 3.37
C ALA A 777 -7.14 -25.64 2.64
N THR A 778 -5.95 -25.15 2.27
CA THR A 778 -5.80 -23.88 1.55
C THR A 778 -4.64 -23.97 0.58
N ARG A 779 -4.67 -23.12 -0.45
CA ARG A 779 -3.57 -22.94 -1.40
C ARG A 779 -2.71 -21.78 -0.94
N LEU A 780 -1.41 -21.98 -0.73
CA LEU A 780 -0.50 -20.93 -0.30
C LEU A 780 0.75 -20.92 -1.16
N ASN A 781 1.29 -19.72 -1.40
CA ASN A 781 2.52 -19.54 -2.14
C ASN A 781 3.73 -19.76 -1.23
N LEU A 782 4.48 -20.84 -1.45
CA LEU A 782 5.64 -21.21 -0.63
C LEU A 782 6.71 -20.11 -0.57
N PHE A 783 6.87 -19.30 -1.63
CA PHE A 783 7.84 -18.19 -1.64
C PHE A 783 7.50 -17.08 -0.64
N LYS A 784 6.24 -16.98 -0.23
CA LYS A 784 5.77 -15.98 0.74
C LYS A 784 5.75 -16.53 2.17
N LEU A 785 5.97 -17.83 2.36
CA LEU A 785 5.96 -18.44 3.69
C LEU A 785 7.38 -18.52 4.27
N SER A 786 7.48 -18.45 5.60
CA SER A 786 8.74 -18.66 6.31
C SER A 786 8.81 -20.10 6.83
N LYS A 787 9.86 -20.85 6.48
CA LYS A 787 10.03 -22.23 6.99
C LYS A 787 10.30 -22.21 8.51
N LEU A 788 9.65 -23.10 9.26
CA LEU A 788 9.73 -23.20 10.73
C LEU A 788 10.66 -24.31 11.22
#